data_AF-F2JIX0-F1
#
_entry.id   AF-F2JIX0-F1
#
_cell.length_a   1.000
_cell.length_b   1.000
_cell.length_c   1.000
_cell.angle_alpha   90.00
_cell.angle_beta   90.00
_cell.angle_gamma   90.00
#
_symmetry.space_group_name_H-M   'P 1'
#
loop_
_entity.id
_entity.type
_entity.pdbx_description
1 polymer ?
#
loop_
_entity_poly.entity_id
_entity_poly.type
_entity_poly.pdbx_seq_one_letter_code
_entity_poly.pdbx_strand_id
1 'polypeptide(L)'
;MKCRFCGKENDNSYVFCVYCGKRLEAEEAIITLAKESELTQVQEQVKSETKISGEPETVAVTNEPDELAMSEQGVAVSEATTKEEERKGKKGKLKIAAILLGLVIGGAGIGAGAFYLAQNTGNQAKTYEESYDPNTVLGVNFTQWESGNYGDVYTQKIGEEKKKLGEGFDLDSFIISPKTGDIVYLDEDDRLQYAKSGEKPKVISEDSSYYYFEETSRFIIFIENTSSGDQNTYIYDTEKDTKELLVEGWTEVVYYDVSTDDFYYLDNDKKFYKLVNRTEKNRIATDVVGFNILDSDYYFLATNDFYNPTCYLYRETKDGIEKEKLNHNAVDIWNAVYIKESQAVLFNASEDLDDVKQIYIKLPDQEEVQLVDKVKECTYSEDANKVYYLNTEDELYSIDVPEINKKALAERTYFEKVIDDCKVNKLLGDVVNYSVSPNGKSVVARDINDDLYLLREDEKEKIDSSVMFEEAFNEHVYYMTFEGELFIQEGINTEKLEALPEATLITDQLGEDYSISEFGRYITYLTEETVDGKEKVSLMRYDTKKSKEVILEDINVYDAFVINDLEYERKMSYEELVGYYACEELETLIKIEEDGEFIAYADGEILSSVYPEYNSYGRYSLDATLVDDSYLANFFGDEITFDKLEDDTFTIIVGAGYVYPLESISEDDFNQKLEEQARVAEERRAVEAERIRREALESTAEGYYNYGAFIPANTYIYTTYDYSTQTTLYTNKDKTWPVTNYHIDYDTSVIWVEISYTYQGNDDYGWLPIQQ
;
A
#
# COMPACT_ATOMS: atom_id res chain seq x y z
N MET A 1 -18.99 -66.79 -28.18
CA MET A 1 -19.14 -67.12 -26.75
C MET A 1 -18.28 -66.16 -25.91
N LYS A 2 -18.76 -65.40 -24.93
CA LYS A 2 -20.13 -65.16 -24.47
C LYS A 2 -20.18 -64.00 -23.46
N CYS A 3 -21.12 -63.08 -23.67
CA CYS A 3 -21.47 -62.07 -22.68
C CYS A 3 -22.26 -62.72 -21.53
N ARG A 4 -21.78 -62.63 -20.30
CA ARG A 4 -22.56 -62.91 -19.07
C ARG A 4 -22.89 -61.59 -18.38
N PHE A 5 -23.60 -60.74 -19.10
CA PHE A 5 -24.00 -59.35 -18.83
C PHE A 5 -23.11 -58.22 -19.39
N CYS A 6 -21.80 -58.40 -19.61
CA CYS A 6 -21.02 -57.47 -20.46
C CYS A 6 -20.20 -58.11 -21.60
N GLY A 7 -19.56 -59.27 -21.36
CA GLY A 7 -18.40 -59.81 -22.11
C GLY A 7 -18.69 -60.46 -23.46
N LYS A 8 -19.16 -59.66 -24.41
CA LYS A 8 -19.60 -59.99 -25.77
C LYS A 8 -18.67 -60.95 -26.53
N GLU A 9 -19.28 -61.85 -27.30
CA GLU A 9 -18.70 -62.26 -28.58
C GLU A 9 -19.82 -62.21 -29.61
N ASN A 10 -19.66 -61.33 -30.59
CA ASN A 10 -20.58 -61.09 -31.71
C ASN A 10 -19.77 -60.93 -32.99
N ASP A 11 -20.35 -61.40 -34.09
CA ASP A 11 -19.74 -61.37 -35.43
C ASP A 11 -19.47 -59.92 -35.89
N ASN A 12 -18.44 -59.71 -36.72
CA ASN A 12 -17.94 -58.40 -37.15
C ASN A 12 -18.94 -57.52 -37.93
N SER A 13 -20.19 -57.98 -38.10
CA SER A 13 -21.26 -57.31 -38.83
C SER A 13 -22.33 -56.64 -37.94
N TYR A 14 -22.20 -56.65 -36.61
CA TYR A 14 -23.24 -56.17 -35.69
C TYR A 14 -22.82 -54.93 -34.88
N VAL A 15 -23.66 -53.90 -34.88
CA VAL A 15 -23.44 -52.60 -34.21
C VAL A 15 -23.86 -52.62 -32.74
N PHE A 16 -24.59 -53.65 -32.27
CA PHE A 16 -25.04 -53.79 -30.87
C PHE A 16 -24.87 -55.23 -30.38
N CYS A 17 -24.62 -55.38 -29.07
CA CYS A 17 -24.51 -56.68 -28.44
C CYS A 17 -25.85 -57.37 -28.53
N VAL A 18 -25.91 -58.44 -29.32
CA VAL A 18 -27.16 -59.17 -29.48
C VAL A 18 -27.67 -59.64 -28.10
N TYR A 19 -26.80 -60.06 -27.17
CA TYR A 19 -27.19 -60.63 -25.87
C TYR A 19 -27.61 -59.63 -24.76
N CYS A 20 -27.15 -58.38 -24.76
CA CYS A 20 -27.45 -57.42 -23.68
C CYS A 20 -27.78 -56.01 -24.16
N GLY A 21 -28.05 -55.83 -25.46
CA GLY A 21 -28.52 -54.56 -26.03
C GLY A 21 -27.48 -53.43 -26.09
N LYS A 22 -26.36 -53.50 -25.34
CA LYS A 22 -25.29 -52.49 -25.38
C LYS A 22 -24.66 -52.34 -26.76
N ARG A 23 -24.51 -51.10 -27.27
CA ARG A 23 -23.79 -50.78 -28.52
C ARG A 23 -22.40 -51.42 -28.57
N LEU A 24 -22.07 -52.02 -29.70
CA LEU A 24 -20.82 -52.73 -30.03
C LEU A 24 -19.80 -51.85 -30.77
N GLU A 25 -20.06 -50.55 -30.89
CA GLU A 25 -19.08 -49.64 -31.48
C GLU A 25 -17.95 -49.31 -30.51
N ALA A 26 -16.74 -49.51 -31.04
CA ALA A 26 -15.41 -49.09 -30.61
C ALA A 26 -15.29 -48.33 -29.28
N GLU A 27 -14.92 -49.04 -28.23
CA GLU A 27 -13.96 -48.51 -27.25
C GLU A 27 -12.59 -48.37 -27.93
N GLU A 28 -12.45 -47.34 -28.76
CA GLU A 28 -11.21 -46.58 -28.87
C GLU A 28 -11.46 -45.06 -28.74
N ALA A 29 -12.68 -44.63 -28.34
CA ALA A 29 -13.01 -43.21 -28.23
C ALA A 29 -13.65 -42.74 -26.91
N ILE A 30 -13.81 -43.57 -25.88
CA ILE A 30 -14.41 -43.13 -24.59
C ILE A 30 -13.55 -43.46 -23.34
N ILE A 31 -12.41 -44.15 -23.50
CA ILE A 31 -11.31 -44.13 -22.51
C ILE A 31 -10.15 -43.23 -22.99
N THR A 32 -10.38 -42.48 -24.08
CA THR A 32 -9.43 -41.55 -24.69
C THR A 32 -10.00 -40.12 -24.78
N LEU A 33 -11.05 -39.79 -24.02
CA LEU A 33 -11.49 -38.40 -23.80
C LEU A 33 -11.51 -38.00 -22.31
N ALA A 34 -11.25 -38.95 -21.41
CA ALA A 34 -10.94 -38.69 -20.00
C ALA A 34 -9.48 -39.03 -19.64
N LYS A 35 -8.65 -39.47 -20.62
CA LYS A 35 -7.20 -39.65 -20.45
C LYS A 35 -6.33 -39.00 -21.52
N GLU A 36 -6.88 -38.44 -22.60
CA GLU A 36 -6.15 -37.51 -23.50
C GLU A 36 -6.40 -36.02 -23.17
N SER A 37 -7.34 -35.67 -22.28
CA SER A 37 -7.34 -34.33 -21.67
C SER A 37 -6.28 -34.19 -20.57
N GLU A 38 -5.92 -35.29 -19.89
CA GLU A 38 -4.84 -35.29 -18.87
C GLU A 38 -3.45 -35.64 -19.44
N LEU A 39 -3.33 -36.34 -20.57
CA LEU A 39 -2.01 -36.59 -21.19
C LEU A 39 -1.56 -35.57 -22.25
N THR A 40 -2.44 -34.68 -22.73
CA THR A 40 -2.03 -33.56 -23.61
C THR A 40 -1.58 -32.32 -22.84
N GLN A 41 -1.86 -32.21 -21.53
CA GLN A 41 -1.24 -31.19 -20.66
C GLN A 41 0.02 -31.68 -19.94
N VAL A 42 0.20 -32.98 -19.72
CA VAL A 42 1.42 -33.52 -19.06
C VAL A 42 2.55 -33.87 -20.06
N GLN A 43 2.32 -33.84 -21.38
CA GLN A 43 3.37 -33.95 -22.41
C GLN A 43 3.83 -32.64 -23.06
N GLU A 44 3.26 -31.49 -22.67
CA GLU A 44 3.86 -30.17 -22.94
C GLU A 44 4.60 -29.55 -21.73
N GLN A 45 4.51 -30.17 -20.55
CA GLN A 45 5.19 -29.67 -19.33
C GLN A 45 6.24 -30.61 -18.71
N VAL A 46 6.56 -31.76 -19.33
CA VAL A 46 7.72 -32.60 -18.93
C VAL A 46 8.71 -32.78 -20.09
N LYS A 47 8.86 -31.73 -20.91
CA LYS A 47 9.95 -31.60 -21.88
C LYS A 47 10.75 -30.31 -21.76
N SER A 48 11.00 -29.89 -20.53
CA SER A 48 12.22 -29.22 -20.05
C SER A 48 11.94 -28.98 -18.56
N GLU A 49 12.56 -29.62 -17.59
CA GLU A 49 13.99 -29.86 -17.38
C GLU A 49 14.09 -31.06 -16.42
N THR A 50 15.10 -31.94 -16.49
CA THR A 50 16.29 -31.70 -15.67
C THR A 50 17.47 -32.63 -16.03
N LYS A 51 18.66 -32.00 -16.13
CA LYS A 51 19.95 -32.39 -15.53
C LYS A 51 20.73 -33.56 -16.18
N ILE A 52 22.07 -33.54 -16.39
CA ILE A 52 23.23 -32.81 -15.83
C ILE A 52 24.45 -33.00 -16.79
N SER A 53 25.44 -32.09 -16.68
CA SER A 53 26.90 -32.29 -16.86
C SER A 53 27.55 -32.07 -18.23
N GLY A 54 28.41 -31.03 -18.27
CA GLY A 54 29.75 -31.13 -18.85
C GLY A 54 30.13 -30.06 -19.87
N GLU A 55 30.82 -29.01 -19.42
CA GLU A 55 31.85 -28.32 -20.23
C GLU A 55 32.90 -29.33 -20.75
N PRO A 56 33.71 -29.05 -21.82
CA PRO A 56 34.20 -27.73 -22.21
C PRO A 56 34.40 -27.46 -23.73
N GLU A 57 34.94 -26.25 -23.99
CA GLU A 57 35.83 -25.86 -25.10
C GLU A 57 35.26 -25.33 -26.43
N THR A 58 35.39 -24.00 -26.56
CA THR A 58 35.99 -23.22 -27.66
C THR A 58 35.70 -23.59 -29.11
N VAL A 59 35.22 -22.62 -29.91
CA VAL A 59 35.98 -21.93 -30.98
C VAL A 59 35.12 -20.81 -31.59
N ALA A 60 35.79 -19.68 -31.80
CA ALA A 60 35.30 -18.43 -32.36
C ALA A 60 34.77 -18.49 -33.82
N VAL A 61 34.10 -17.41 -34.25
CA VAL A 61 34.40 -16.58 -35.45
C VAL A 61 33.13 -15.98 -36.11
N THR A 62 32.98 -14.66 -35.87
CA THR A 62 32.61 -13.56 -36.80
C THR A 62 31.23 -13.46 -37.46
N ASN A 63 30.51 -12.35 -37.23
CA ASN A 63 30.56 -11.12 -38.05
C ASN A 63 29.47 -10.12 -37.60
N GLU A 64 29.88 -8.91 -37.19
CA GLU A 64 29.11 -7.65 -37.28
C GLU A 64 29.06 -7.16 -38.76
N PRO A 65 28.55 -5.95 -39.07
CA PRO A 65 27.27 -5.32 -38.73
C PRO A 65 26.56 -4.86 -40.03
N ASP A 66 25.34 -4.31 -39.95
CA ASP A 66 24.89 -3.33 -40.96
C ASP A 66 24.01 -2.26 -40.31
N GLU A 67 24.49 -1.01 -40.43
CA GLU A 67 23.77 0.23 -40.20
C GLU A 67 22.61 0.39 -41.20
N LEU A 68 21.50 1.02 -40.80
CA LEU A 68 21.11 2.34 -41.33
C LEU A 68 19.68 2.76 -40.95
N ALA A 69 19.62 4.05 -40.59
CA ALA A 69 18.61 5.04 -40.94
C ALA A 69 17.36 5.23 -40.06
N MET A 70 17.38 6.40 -39.42
CA MET A 70 16.30 7.18 -38.84
C MET A 70 15.12 7.39 -39.79
N SER A 71 13.89 7.46 -39.25
CA SER A 71 12.91 8.50 -39.61
C SER A 71 11.75 8.60 -38.62
N GLU A 72 11.49 9.84 -38.21
CA GLU A 72 10.32 10.44 -37.57
C GLU A 72 8.95 9.75 -37.79
N GLN A 73 8.23 9.48 -36.69
CA GLN A 73 6.75 9.49 -36.60
C GLN A 73 6.43 9.88 -35.13
N GLY A 74 5.71 10.95 -34.81
CA GLY A 74 4.43 11.37 -35.36
C GLY A 74 3.35 11.06 -34.32
N VAL A 75 3.24 11.93 -33.31
CA VAL A 75 2.24 11.84 -32.23
C VAL A 75 0.84 11.95 -32.84
N ALA A 76 0.08 10.86 -32.80
CA ALA A 76 -1.33 10.84 -33.15
C ALA A 76 -2.16 11.04 -31.88
N VAL A 77 -2.75 12.23 -31.78
CA VAL A 77 -3.83 12.60 -30.85
C VAL A 77 -5.06 11.75 -31.19
N SER A 78 -5.55 10.96 -30.24
CA SER A 78 -6.86 10.31 -30.34
C SER A 78 -7.88 11.08 -29.51
N GLU A 79 -8.74 11.84 -30.20
CA GLU A 79 -9.99 12.39 -29.67
C GLU A 79 -10.95 11.25 -29.34
N ALA A 80 -11.16 10.97 -28.05
CA ALA A 80 -12.24 10.11 -27.60
C ALA A 80 -13.54 10.92 -27.53
N THR A 81 -14.46 10.60 -28.43
CA THR A 81 -15.78 11.20 -28.58
C THR A 81 -16.69 10.71 -27.44
N THR A 82 -17.19 11.65 -26.64
CA THR A 82 -18.23 11.41 -25.63
C THR A 82 -19.56 11.04 -26.29
N LYS A 83 -20.15 9.92 -25.87
CA LYS A 83 -21.57 9.64 -26.03
C LYS A 83 -22.25 9.75 -24.67
N GLU A 84 -23.16 10.71 -24.58
CA GLU A 84 -24.15 10.85 -23.51
C GLU A 84 -25.02 9.59 -23.43
N GLU A 85 -25.06 8.96 -22.25
CA GLU A 85 -26.26 8.26 -21.79
C GLU A 85 -26.72 8.87 -20.47
N GLU A 86 -27.94 9.39 -20.49
CA GLU A 86 -28.65 9.96 -19.36
C GLU A 86 -28.89 8.89 -18.26
N ARG A 87 -28.19 9.01 -17.12
CA ARG A 87 -28.69 8.52 -15.83
C ARG A 87 -28.79 9.68 -14.84
N LYS A 88 -30.04 10.11 -14.62
CA LYS A 88 -30.42 11.06 -13.57
C LYS A 88 -30.16 10.47 -12.18
N GLY A 89 -29.41 11.21 -11.36
CA GLY A 89 -29.71 11.32 -9.93
C GLY A 89 -28.71 10.72 -8.95
N LYS A 90 -27.57 11.39 -8.75
CA LYS A 90 -27.00 11.84 -7.46
C LYS A 90 -25.78 12.69 -7.80
N LYS A 91 -25.65 13.88 -7.20
CA LYS A 91 -24.53 14.79 -7.42
C LYS A 91 -23.25 14.12 -6.91
N GLY A 92 -22.44 13.55 -7.79
CA GLY A 92 -21.05 13.24 -7.46
C GLY A 92 -20.29 14.55 -7.36
N LYS A 93 -20.00 15.00 -6.13
CA LYS A 93 -18.97 16.00 -5.89
C LYS A 93 -17.64 15.31 -6.21
N LEU A 94 -16.82 15.93 -7.05
CA LEU A 94 -15.44 15.52 -7.27
C LEU A 94 -14.70 15.83 -5.95
N LYS A 95 -14.52 14.84 -5.07
CA LYS A 95 -13.63 14.98 -3.91
C LYS A 95 -12.22 15.11 -4.46
N ILE A 96 -11.66 16.32 -4.43
CA ILE A 96 -10.21 16.48 -4.56
C ILE A 96 -9.71 16.09 -3.17
N ALA A 97 -9.30 14.83 -3.04
CA ALA A 97 -8.64 14.35 -1.84
C ALA A 97 -7.49 15.31 -1.50
N ALA A 98 -7.29 15.57 -0.20
CA ALA A 98 -5.99 15.96 0.30
C ALA A 98 -5.04 14.83 -0.14
N ILE A 99 -4.38 15.02 -1.28
CA ILE A 99 -3.32 14.12 -1.71
C ILE A 99 -2.26 14.27 -0.63
N LEU A 100 -2.20 13.29 0.27
CA LEU A 100 -0.97 12.88 0.93
C LEU A 100 0.12 12.99 -0.12
N LEU A 101 0.98 13.97 0.06
CA LEU A 101 2.01 14.35 -0.88
C LEU A 101 3.14 13.31 -0.76
N GLY A 102 2.82 12.07 -1.12
CA GLY A 102 3.63 10.86 -1.03
C GLY A 102 3.91 10.23 -2.39
N LEU A 103 3.73 10.98 -3.49
CA LEU A 103 4.23 10.61 -4.81
C LEU A 103 5.07 11.76 -5.37
N VAL A 104 6.38 11.62 -5.17
CA VAL A 104 7.41 12.09 -6.10
C VAL A 104 7.22 13.56 -6.55
N ILE A 105 7.41 14.51 -5.63
CA ILE A 105 8.00 15.79 -6.03
C ILE A 105 9.51 15.57 -6.03
N GLY A 106 10.02 15.03 -7.13
CA GLY A 106 11.39 15.32 -7.51
C GLY A 106 11.48 16.83 -7.73
N GLY A 107 12.27 17.51 -6.90
CA GLY A 107 12.61 18.93 -7.08
C GLY A 107 11.71 19.92 -6.32
N ALA A 108 12.27 20.49 -5.25
CA ALA A 108 12.00 21.85 -4.74
C ALA A 108 10.81 22.15 -3.78
N GLY A 109 9.98 21.19 -3.34
CA GLY A 109 8.77 21.52 -2.55
C GLY A 109 8.84 21.37 -1.02
N ILE A 110 9.42 20.27 -0.51
CA ILE A 110 9.33 19.90 0.91
C ILE A 110 10.60 20.31 1.69
N GLY A 111 11.71 20.55 0.99
CA GLY A 111 12.97 20.95 1.61
C GLY A 111 12.95 22.34 2.27
N ALA A 112 12.05 23.25 1.87
CA ALA A 112 12.08 24.63 2.38
C ALA A 112 11.65 24.76 3.86
N GLY A 113 10.73 23.94 4.34
CA GLY A 113 10.32 23.93 5.77
C GLY A 113 11.40 23.33 6.67
N ALA A 114 11.92 22.16 6.29
CA ALA A 114 13.01 21.50 7.03
C ALA A 114 14.32 22.30 7.04
N PHE A 115 14.66 23.05 5.96
CA PHE A 115 15.91 23.83 5.90
C PHE A 115 15.83 25.23 6.52
N TYR A 116 14.66 25.88 6.55
CA TYR A 116 14.53 27.18 7.23
C TYR A 116 14.64 27.01 8.76
N LEU A 117 14.17 25.88 9.29
CA LEU A 117 14.30 25.52 10.72
C LEU A 117 15.72 25.07 11.10
N ALA A 118 16.47 24.45 10.19
CA ALA A 118 17.90 24.16 10.40
C ALA A 118 18.77 25.44 10.60
N GLN A 119 18.24 26.62 10.26
CA GLN A 119 18.90 27.93 10.44
C GLN A 119 18.48 28.68 11.73
N ASN A 120 17.59 28.12 12.55
CA ASN A 120 17.19 28.78 13.80
C ASN A 120 18.22 28.53 14.92
N THR A 121 18.94 29.60 15.26
CA THR A 121 19.89 29.72 16.38
C THR A 121 19.54 28.86 17.60
N GLY A 122 20.51 28.18 18.21
CA GLY A 122 20.30 27.26 19.34
C GLY A 122 19.55 27.82 20.57
N ASN A 123 19.33 29.13 20.67
CA ASN A 123 18.49 29.75 21.71
C ASN A 123 16.98 29.75 21.38
N GLN A 124 16.60 29.86 20.10
CA GLN A 124 15.19 29.76 19.68
C GLN A 124 14.72 28.30 19.68
N ALA A 125 15.55 27.38 19.21
CA ALA A 125 15.38 25.93 19.33
C ALA A 125 15.07 25.48 20.78
N LYS A 126 15.90 25.95 21.73
CA LYS A 126 15.71 25.66 23.16
C LYS A 126 14.38 26.19 23.72
N THR A 127 13.96 27.38 23.28
CA THR A 127 12.69 27.98 23.72
C THR A 127 11.50 27.25 23.09
N TYR A 128 11.64 26.80 21.84
CA TYR A 128 10.64 26.02 21.11
C TYR A 128 10.41 24.65 21.75
N GLU A 129 11.46 23.83 21.98
CA GLU A 129 11.33 22.53 22.66
C GLU A 129 10.86 22.61 24.12
N GLU A 130 11.18 23.70 24.81
CA GLU A 130 10.67 23.93 26.17
C GLU A 130 9.16 24.23 26.18
N SER A 131 8.61 24.71 25.05
CA SER A 131 7.18 24.96 24.85
C SER A 131 6.43 23.84 24.13
N TYR A 132 7.14 22.90 23.51
CA TYR A 132 6.62 21.69 22.89
C TYR A 132 6.00 20.80 23.98
N ASP A 133 4.69 20.54 23.88
CA ASP A 133 3.93 19.71 24.83
C ASP A 133 3.54 18.37 24.18
N PRO A 134 4.48 17.40 24.02
CA PRO A 134 4.21 16.08 23.46
C PRO A 134 3.43 15.20 24.43
N ASN A 135 2.66 15.82 25.34
CA ASN A 135 1.84 15.10 26.29
C ASN A 135 0.44 14.82 25.73
N THR A 136 0.09 15.29 24.53
CA THR A 136 -1.26 15.13 23.98
C THR A 136 -1.27 14.04 22.90
N VAL A 137 -1.90 12.90 23.19
CA VAL A 137 -2.22 11.85 22.22
C VAL A 137 -3.52 12.21 21.52
N LEU A 138 -3.57 12.07 20.19
CA LEU A 138 -4.81 12.00 19.44
C LEU A 138 -5.11 10.56 19.11
N GLY A 139 -6.32 10.10 19.41
CA GLY A 139 -6.76 8.77 19.06
C GLY A 139 -8.10 8.82 18.34
N VAL A 140 -8.23 8.00 17.31
CA VAL A 140 -9.42 7.87 16.48
C VAL A 140 -10.03 6.50 16.74
N ASN A 141 -11.34 6.47 16.93
CA ASN A 141 -12.12 5.23 16.88
C ASN A 141 -13.04 5.34 15.67
N PHE A 142 -12.86 4.47 14.69
CA PHE A 142 -13.65 4.50 13.48
C PHE A 142 -15.08 4.05 13.79
N THR A 143 -16.01 4.68 13.09
CA THR A 143 -17.39 4.21 12.92
C THR A 143 -17.50 3.90 11.44
N GLN A 144 -17.56 2.61 11.10
CA GLN A 144 -17.45 2.17 9.71
C GLN A 144 -18.60 2.76 8.88
N TRP A 145 -18.24 3.56 7.87
CA TRP A 145 -19.16 4.00 6.83
C TRP A 145 -18.64 3.50 5.49
N GLU A 146 -19.54 2.84 4.74
CA GLU A 146 -19.30 2.37 3.37
C GLU A 146 -18.56 3.46 2.57
N SER A 147 -17.24 3.29 2.35
CA SER A 147 -16.32 4.13 1.56
C SER A 147 -15.60 5.34 2.19
N GLY A 148 -15.43 5.44 3.52
CA GLY A 148 -14.50 6.45 4.10
C GLY A 148 -14.01 6.19 5.52
N ASN A 149 -12.78 6.65 5.83
CA ASN A 149 -12.11 6.53 7.14
C ASN A 149 -12.63 7.59 8.13
N TYR A 150 -13.94 7.65 8.36
CA TYR A 150 -14.53 8.60 9.30
C TYR A 150 -14.64 8.02 10.72
N GLY A 151 -14.33 8.81 11.75
CA GLY A 151 -14.36 8.32 13.13
C GLY A 151 -14.66 9.35 14.21
N ASP A 152 -14.88 8.83 15.42
CA ASP A 152 -14.88 9.59 16.65
C ASP A 152 -13.44 9.92 17.04
N VAL A 153 -13.18 11.20 17.31
CA VAL A 153 -11.84 11.64 17.71
C VAL A 153 -11.77 11.94 19.18
N TYR A 154 -10.65 11.56 19.76
CA TYR A 154 -10.36 11.69 21.17
C TYR A 154 -8.99 12.29 21.35
N THR A 155 -8.84 13.06 22.43
CA THR A 155 -7.55 13.50 22.92
C THR A 155 -7.32 12.93 24.31
N GLN A 156 -6.07 12.62 24.60
CA GLN A 156 -5.65 12.23 25.94
C GLN A 156 -4.33 12.92 26.28
N LYS A 157 -4.34 13.72 27.34
CA LYS A 157 -3.08 14.18 27.93
C LYS A 157 -2.46 13.07 28.78
N ILE A 158 -1.14 12.97 28.82
CA ILE A 158 -0.43 11.98 29.66
C ILE A 158 -0.91 12.08 31.11
N GLY A 159 -1.34 10.95 31.66
CA GLY A 159 -1.87 10.86 33.02
C GLY A 159 -3.30 11.39 33.20
N GLU A 160 -3.97 11.83 32.13
CA GLU A 160 -5.39 12.18 32.12
C GLU A 160 -6.24 11.10 31.42
N GLU A 161 -7.56 11.15 31.64
CA GLU A 161 -8.52 10.28 30.95
C GLU A 161 -8.75 10.73 29.49
N LYS A 162 -9.03 9.76 28.61
CA LYS A 162 -9.47 9.96 27.21
C LYS A 162 -10.71 10.85 27.15
N LYS A 163 -10.67 11.92 26.35
CA LYS A 163 -11.78 12.88 26.14
C LYS A 163 -12.20 12.91 24.68
N LYS A 164 -13.49 12.73 24.41
CA LYS A 164 -14.06 12.86 23.05
C LYS A 164 -14.04 14.33 22.62
N LEU A 165 -13.46 14.59 21.45
CA LEU A 165 -13.39 15.90 20.81
C LEU A 165 -14.54 16.08 19.82
N GLY A 166 -14.74 15.14 18.89
CA GLY A 166 -15.68 15.27 17.79
C GLY A 166 -16.11 13.93 17.19
N GLU A 167 -16.97 14.01 16.17
CA GLU A 167 -17.53 12.90 15.39
C GLU A 167 -17.33 13.21 13.88
N GLY A 168 -17.31 12.19 13.03
CA GLY A 168 -17.29 12.36 11.57
C GLY A 168 -15.96 12.89 11.03
N PHE A 169 -14.84 12.49 11.63
CA PHE A 169 -13.50 12.97 11.32
C PHE A 169 -12.82 12.14 10.24
N ASP A 170 -12.31 12.76 9.19
CA ASP A 170 -11.58 12.09 8.12
C ASP A 170 -10.11 11.84 8.51
N LEU A 171 -9.68 10.57 8.56
CA LEU A 171 -8.29 10.21 8.89
C LEU A 171 -7.28 10.79 7.89
N ASP A 172 -7.66 10.93 6.63
CA ASP A 172 -6.73 11.44 5.61
C ASP A 172 -6.68 12.97 5.58
N SER A 173 -7.42 13.64 6.46
CA SER A 173 -7.55 15.09 6.48
C SER A 173 -7.63 15.62 7.90
N PHE A 174 -6.49 15.55 8.61
CA PHE A 174 -6.24 16.35 9.81
C PHE A 174 -4.80 16.81 9.97
N ILE A 175 -4.61 17.82 10.83
CA ILE A 175 -3.31 18.33 11.26
C ILE A 175 -3.38 18.59 12.77
N ILE A 176 -2.39 18.12 13.50
CA ILE A 176 -2.21 18.42 14.92
C ILE A 176 -1.05 19.40 15.05
N SER A 177 -1.25 20.51 15.75
CA SER A 177 -0.14 21.34 16.18
C SER A 177 0.74 20.54 17.14
N PRO A 178 2.00 20.30 16.81
CA PRO A 178 2.88 19.56 17.70
C PRO A 178 3.30 20.42 18.92
N LYS A 179 3.09 21.75 18.84
CA LYS A 179 3.37 22.71 19.91
C LYS A 179 2.24 22.85 20.92
N THR A 180 1.00 23.01 20.46
CA THR A 180 -0.16 23.29 21.33
C THR A 180 -1.04 22.06 21.56
N GLY A 181 -0.90 21.02 20.73
CA GLY A 181 -1.82 19.88 20.69
C GLY A 181 -3.20 20.26 20.16
N ASP A 182 -3.33 21.44 19.55
CA ASP A 182 -4.56 21.86 18.89
C ASP A 182 -4.74 21.10 17.58
N ILE A 183 -5.99 20.91 17.16
CA ILE A 183 -6.32 20.08 16.01
C ILE A 183 -7.12 20.87 14.97
N VAL A 184 -6.80 20.62 13.70
CA VAL A 184 -7.50 21.11 12.52
C VAL A 184 -7.87 19.92 11.65
N TYR A 185 -9.10 19.85 11.18
CA TYR A 185 -9.54 18.70 10.36
C TYR A 185 -10.76 19.04 9.52
N LEU A 186 -11.04 18.20 8.52
CA LEU A 186 -12.29 18.22 7.76
C LEU A 186 -13.27 17.20 8.34
N ASP A 187 -14.51 17.64 8.53
CA ASP A 187 -15.60 16.71 8.85
C ASP A 187 -16.26 16.12 7.59
N GLU A 188 -17.20 15.20 7.78
CA GLU A 188 -17.96 14.53 6.71
C GLU A 188 -18.68 15.47 5.72
N ASP A 189 -18.91 16.73 6.09
CA ASP A 189 -19.60 17.75 5.29
C ASP A 189 -18.61 18.66 4.53
N ASP A 190 -17.30 18.35 4.54
CA ASP A 190 -16.21 19.20 4.03
C ASP A 190 -16.02 20.52 4.82
N ARG A 191 -16.47 20.59 6.09
CA ARG A 191 -16.28 21.77 6.93
C ARG A 191 -14.97 21.69 7.67
N LEU A 192 -14.20 22.78 7.63
CA LEU A 192 -12.95 22.89 8.38
C LEU A 192 -13.25 23.19 9.85
N GLN A 193 -12.84 22.27 10.71
CA GLN A 193 -12.98 22.33 12.15
C GLN A 193 -11.64 22.71 12.77
N TYR A 194 -11.69 23.48 13.86
CA TYR A 194 -10.55 23.76 14.73
C TYR A 194 -10.96 23.51 16.18
N ALA A 195 -10.13 22.79 16.94
CA ALA A 195 -10.30 22.63 18.37
C ALA A 195 -8.99 22.90 19.09
N LYS A 196 -9.05 23.67 20.17
CA LYS A 196 -7.94 23.72 21.13
C LYS A 196 -7.82 22.38 21.84
N SER A 197 -6.61 22.00 22.23
CA SER A 197 -6.36 20.77 22.98
C SER A 197 -7.32 20.64 24.18
N GLY A 198 -8.19 19.62 24.15
CA GLY A 198 -9.18 19.33 25.20
C GLY A 198 -10.45 20.19 25.18
N GLU A 199 -10.63 21.07 24.20
CA GLU A 199 -11.85 21.86 23.99
C GLU A 199 -12.72 21.26 22.88
N LYS A 200 -13.98 21.71 22.79
CA LYS A 200 -14.86 21.28 21.70
C LYS A 200 -14.46 21.93 20.37
N PRO A 201 -14.55 21.20 19.25
CA PRO A 201 -14.31 21.75 17.93
C PRO A 201 -15.33 22.83 17.58
N LYS A 202 -14.89 23.76 16.73
CA LYS A 202 -15.73 24.76 16.10
C LYS A 202 -15.43 24.83 14.60
N VAL A 203 -16.47 25.12 13.83
CA VAL A 203 -16.36 25.36 12.40
C VAL A 203 -15.65 26.68 12.15
N ILE A 204 -14.56 26.66 11.41
CA ILE A 204 -13.84 27.84 10.91
C ILE A 204 -14.04 28.06 9.41
N SER A 205 -14.46 27.03 8.66
CA SER A 205 -14.89 27.12 7.25
C SER A 205 -16.04 26.16 6.96
N GLU A 206 -17.02 26.58 6.17
CA GLU A 206 -18.20 25.77 5.82
C GLU A 206 -18.01 24.91 4.56
N ASP A 207 -16.97 25.17 3.77
CA ASP A 207 -16.68 24.46 2.51
C ASP A 207 -15.20 24.68 2.15
N SER A 208 -14.32 23.89 2.77
CA SER A 208 -12.88 23.99 2.55
C SER A 208 -12.37 22.89 1.63
N SER A 209 -11.49 23.26 0.70
CA SER A 209 -10.89 22.32 -0.25
C SER A 209 -9.43 22.00 0.04
N TYR A 210 -8.80 22.79 0.90
CA TYR A 210 -7.39 22.65 1.27
C TYR A 210 -7.11 23.48 2.52
N TYR A 211 -6.23 22.99 3.38
CA TYR A 211 -5.77 23.73 4.54
C TYR A 211 -4.39 23.23 4.99
N TYR A 212 -3.67 24.09 5.70
CA TYR A 212 -2.47 23.70 6.43
C TYR A 212 -2.37 24.49 7.74
N PHE A 213 -1.75 23.90 8.75
CA PHE A 213 -1.48 24.56 10.03
C PHE A 213 -0.03 25.01 10.06
N GLU A 214 0.19 26.32 10.21
CA GLU A 214 1.52 26.90 10.27
C GLU A 214 2.29 26.47 11.53
N GLU A 215 3.61 26.33 11.41
CA GLU A 215 4.50 25.70 12.41
C GLU A 215 4.48 26.39 13.78
N THR A 216 4.35 27.72 13.86
CA THR A 216 4.18 28.40 15.15
C THR A 216 2.82 28.16 15.79
N SER A 217 1.91 27.54 15.05
CA SER A 217 0.54 27.19 15.42
C SER A 217 -0.34 28.41 15.66
N ARG A 218 0.07 29.56 15.11
CA ARG A 218 -0.68 30.82 15.20
C ARG A 218 -1.73 30.93 14.11
N PHE A 219 -1.45 30.43 12.91
CA PHE A 219 -2.33 30.58 11.76
C PHE A 219 -2.70 29.23 11.16
N ILE A 220 -3.99 29.07 10.89
CA ILE A 220 -4.50 28.02 9.99
C ILE A 220 -4.77 28.72 8.66
N ILE A 221 -4.11 28.26 7.59
CA ILE A 221 -4.27 28.82 6.25
C ILE A 221 -5.09 27.84 5.44
N PHE A 222 -6.17 28.31 4.80
CA PHE A 222 -7.09 27.43 4.09
C PHE A 222 -7.74 28.10 2.88
N ILE A 223 -8.19 27.26 1.96
CA ILE A 223 -8.91 27.67 0.75
C ILE A 223 -10.38 27.30 0.95
N GLU A 224 -11.24 28.31 0.81
CA GLU A 224 -12.68 28.17 0.95
C GLU A 224 -13.38 28.41 -0.39
N ASN A 225 -14.29 27.49 -0.73
CA ASN A 225 -15.17 27.63 -1.89
C ASN A 225 -16.26 28.64 -1.58
N THR A 226 -16.40 29.65 -2.43
CA THR A 226 -17.46 30.65 -2.31
C THR A 226 -18.75 30.15 -2.97
N SER A 227 -19.88 30.76 -2.60
CA SER A 227 -21.18 30.42 -3.19
C SER A 227 -21.28 30.67 -4.71
N SER A 228 -20.36 31.45 -5.29
CA SER A 228 -20.24 31.67 -6.75
C SER A 228 -19.40 30.61 -7.45
N GLY A 229 -18.75 29.71 -6.72
CA GLY A 229 -17.80 28.72 -7.24
C GLY A 229 -16.36 29.24 -7.35
N ASP A 230 -16.09 30.49 -6.93
CA ASP A 230 -14.72 31.01 -6.83
C ASP A 230 -14.05 30.48 -5.56
N GLN A 231 -12.73 30.40 -5.56
CA GLN A 231 -11.92 29.99 -4.41
C GLN A 231 -11.14 31.18 -3.85
N ASN A 232 -11.11 31.30 -2.53
CA ASN A 232 -10.37 32.37 -1.84
C ASN A 232 -9.49 31.79 -0.74
N THR A 233 -8.35 32.42 -0.51
CA THR A 233 -7.39 32.03 0.53
C THR A 233 -7.64 32.83 1.80
N TYR A 234 -7.87 32.14 2.91
CA TYR A 234 -8.13 32.70 4.23
C TYR A 234 -7.05 32.30 5.22
N ILE A 235 -6.94 33.10 6.28
CA ILE A 235 -6.26 32.71 7.51
C ILE A 235 -7.25 32.70 8.65
N TYR A 236 -6.98 31.85 9.63
CA TYR A 236 -7.61 31.87 10.93
C TYR A 236 -6.53 32.05 12.00
N ASP A 237 -6.60 33.17 12.73
CA ASP A 237 -5.69 33.52 13.83
C ASP A 237 -6.18 32.81 15.11
N THR A 238 -5.42 31.81 15.56
CA THR A 238 -5.77 30.94 16.69
C THR A 238 -5.71 31.67 18.04
N GLU A 239 -4.90 32.73 18.13
CA GLU A 239 -4.77 33.55 19.33
C GLU A 239 -5.93 34.54 19.46
N LYS A 240 -6.35 35.15 18.34
CA LYS A 240 -7.42 36.14 18.32
C LYS A 240 -8.81 35.54 18.13
N ASP A 241 -8.90 34.28 17.73
CA ASP A 241 -10.14 33.60 17.37
C ASP A 241 -10.88 34.34 16.23
N THR A 242 -10.16 34.64 15.15
CA THR A 242 -10.70 35.41 14.03
C THR A 242 -10.28 34.85 12.69
N LYS A 243 -11.26 34.67 11.79
CA LYS A 243 -11.06 34.40 10.37
C LYS A 243 -10.91 35.71 9.59
N GLU A 244 -9.89 35.78 8.74
CA GLU A 244 -9.59 36.92 7.88
C GLU A 244 -9.33 36.45 6.44
N LEU A 245 -9.81 37.20 5.45
CA LEU A 245 -9.46 36.98 4.05
C LEU A 245 -8.00 37.40 3.85
N LEU A 246 -7.15 36.48 3.40
CA LEU A 246 -5.75 36.77 3.08
C LEU A 246 -5.62 37.29 1.65
N VAL A 247 -6.16 36.55 0.69
CA VAL A 247 -6.07 36.85 -0.75
C VAL A 247 -7.37 36.45 -1.45
N GLU A 248 -7.90 37.35 -2.29
CA GLU A 248 -8.93 37.00 -3.27
C GLU A 248 -8.32 36.09 -4.35
N GLY A 249 -8.89 34.90 -4.53
CA GLY A 249 -8.35 33.86 -5.41
C GLY A 249 -7.67 32.70 -4.67
N TRP A 250 -7.55 31.59 -5.39
CA TRP A 250 -6.76 30.44 -4.98
C TRP A 250 -5.26 30.76 -5.12
N THR A 251 -4.51 30.41 -4.08
CA THR A 251 -3.04 30.43 -4.04
C THR A 251 -2.51 29.01 -3.99
N GLU A 252 -1.46 28.72 -4.75
CA GLU A 252 -0.86 27.39 -4.80
C GLU A 252 -0.04 27.08 -3.54
N VAL A 253 0.66 28.10 -3.03
CA VAL A 253 1.52 28.00 -1.84
C VAL A 253 1.43 29.29 -1.06
N VAL A 254 1.40 29.19 0.27
CA VAL A 254 1.51 30.31 1.22
C VAL A 254 2.56 29.97 2.27
N TYR A 255 3.43 30.93 2.57
CA TYR A 255 4.43 30.87 3.63
C TYR A 255 4.28 32.09 4.55
N TYR A 256 4.48 31.90 5.85
CA TYR A 256 4.42 32.95 6.86
C TYR A 256 5.79 33.12 7.53
N ASP A 257 6.33 34.34 7.50
CA ASP A 257 7.55 34.68 8.21
C ASP A 257 7.22 35.29 9.57
N VAL A 258 7.45 34.49 10.61
CA VAL A 258 7.21 34.84 12.01
C VAL A 258 8.03 36.05 12.46
N SER A 259 9.24 36.21 11.91
CA SER A 259 10.17 37.26 12.35
C SER A 259 9.73 38.65 11.88
N THR A 260 9.06 38.72 10.74
CA THR A 260 8.60 39.96 10.11
C THR A 260 7.09 40.16 10.17
N ASP A 261 6.31 39.12 10.50
CA ASP A 261 4.83 39.06 10.41
C ASP A 261 4.32 39.23 8.96
N ASP A 262 5.14 38.82 7.98
CA ASP A 262 4.83 38.92 6.55
C ASP A 262 4.35 37.58 5.98
N PHE A 263 3.52 37.64 4.93
CA PHE A 263 3.10 36.46 4.17
C PHE A 263 3.69 36.47 2.76
N TYR A 264 4.08 35.31 2.27
CA TYR A 264 4.57 35.10 0.92
C TYR A 264 3.67 34.09 0.23
N TYR A 265 3.30 34.33 -1.03
CA TYR A 265 2.44 33.39 -1.74
C TYR A 265 2.62 33.40 -3.25
N LEU A 266 2.29 32.26 -3.85
CA LEU A 266 2.21 32.07 -5.30
C LEU A 266 0.75 32.00 -5.72
N ASP A 267 0.32 32.92 -6.59
CA ASP A 267 -1.02 32.87 -7.18
C ASP A 267 -1.10 31.85 -8.34
N ASN A 268 -2.32 31.51 -8.75
CA ASN A 268 -2.56 30.58 -9.87
C ASN A 268 -2.03 31.08 -11.23
N ASP A 269 -1.70 32.37 -11.36
CA ASP A 269 -1.04 32.93 -12.55
C ASP A 269 0.50 32.84 -12.44
N LYS A 270 1.02 32.06 -11.49
CA LYS A 270 2.44 31.89 -11.19
C LYS A 270 3.14 33.21 -10.84
N LYS A 271 2.45 34.14 -10.18
CA LYS A 271 3.03 35.40 -9.70
C LYS A 271 3.32 35.28 -8.20
N PHE A 272 4.54 35.61 -7.83
CA PHE A 272 4.99 35.55 -6.45
C PHE A 272 4.86 36.92 -5.78
N TYR A 273 4.25 36.94 -4.60
CA TYR A 273 4.00 38.16 -3.83
C TYR A 273 4.51 38.04 -2.39
N LYS A 274 4.89 39.19 -1.85
CA LYS A 274 5.02 39.45 -0.42
C LYS A 274 3.86 40.34 0.02
N LEU A 275 3.21 39.99 1.12
CA LEU A 275 2.11 40.72 1.72
C LEU A 275 2.54 41.22 3.08
N VAL A 276 2.89 42.51 3.12
CA VAL A 276 3.43 43.15 4.32
C VAL A 276 2.28 43.62 5.22
N ASN A 277 2.36 43.30 6.51
CA ASN A 277 1.32 43.62 7.50
C ASN A 277 -0.11 43.25 7.03
N ARG A 278 -0.27 42.15 6.28
CA ARG A 278 -1.55 41.67 5.71
C ARG A 278 -2.30 42.65 4.80
N THR A 279 -1.70 43.76 4.38
CA THR A 279 -2.42 44.81 3.63
C THR A 279 -1.67 45.31 2.41
N GLU A 280 -0.35 45.38 2.48
CA GLU A 280 0.47 45.90 1.39
C GLU A 280 0.96 44.74 0.50
N LYS A 281 0.29 44.56 -0.64
CA LYS A 281 0.61 43.51 -1.62
C LYS A 281 1.71 43.99 -2.56
N ASN A 282 2.89 43.40 -2.44
CA ASN A 282 4.06 43.66 -3.28
C ASN A 282 4.35 42.47 -4.19
N ARG A 283 4.30 42.68 -5.51
CA ARG A 283 4.66 41.63 -6.48
C ARG A 283 6.18 41.58 -6.64
N ILE A 284 6.75 40.42 -6.40
CA ILE A 284 8.20 40.20 -6.49
C ILE A 284 8.59 39.69 -7.88
N ALA A 285 7.87 38.69 -8.37
CA ALA A 285 8.18 38.03 -9.64
C ALA A 285 6.94 37.50 -10.37
N THR A 286 7.14 37.09 -11.62
CA THR A 286 6.14 36.43 -12.47
C THR A 286 6.73 35.14 -13.02
N ASP A 287 5.86 34.25 -13.48
CA ASP A 287 6.23 32.97 -14.11
C ASP A 287 7.07 32.09 -13.16
N VAL A 288 6.80 32.16 -11.86
CA VAL A 288 7.51 31.45 -10.80
C VAL A 288 6.98 30.03 -10.68
N VAL A 289 7.88 29.06 -10.71
CA VAL A 289 7.59 27.62 -10.57
C VAL A 289 8.12 27.05 -9.25
N GLY A 290 9.02 27.76 -8.57
CA GLY A 290 9.55 27.40 -7.27
C GLY A 290 10.21 28.60 -6.59
N PHE A 291 10.24 28.62 -5.26
CA PHE A 291 10.82 29.71 -4.48
C PHE A 291 11.45 29.23 -3.17
N ASN A 292 12.44 29.98 -2.70
CA ASN A 292 13.01 29.86 -1.37
C ASN A 292 13.27 31.27 -0.81
N ILE A 293 12.85 31.53 0.43
CA ILE A 293 13.01 32.81 1.11
C ILE A 293 14.27 32.72 1.97
N LEU A 294 15.30 33.46 1.56
CA LEU A 294 16.61 33.38 2.19
C LEU A 294 16.74 34.34 3.38
N ASP A 295 16.11 35.51 3.25
CA ASP A 295 16.02 36.54 4.29
C ASP A 295 14.84 37.48 3.94
N SER A 296 14.51 38.42 4.83
CA SER A 296 13.36 39.32 4.63
C SER A 296 13.38 40.08 3.30
N ASP A 297 14.58 40.33 2.76
CA ASP A 297 14.83 41.11 1.54
C ASP A 297 15.53 40.29 0.44
N TYR A 298 15.76 38.98 0.64
CA TYR A 298 16.48 38.12 -0.30
C TYR A 298 15.70 36.85 -0.64
N TYR A 299 15.53 36.61 -1.94
CA TYR A 299 14.75 35.48 -2.44
C TYR A 299 15.49 34.74 -3.53
N PHE A 300 15.43 33.42 -3.49
CA PHE A 300 15.83 32.57 -4.59
C PHE A 300 14.57 32.10 -5.33
N LEU A 301 14.42 32.46 -6.61
CA LEU A 301 13.22 32.14 -7.40
C LEU A 301 13.59 31.39 -8.69
N ALA A 302 12.88 30.30 -8.95
CA ALA A 302 12.90 29.56 -10.21
C ALA A 302 11.73 30.00 -11.09
N THR A 303 12.00 30.32 -12.37
CA THR A 303 10.99 30.77 -13.33
C THR A 303 10.98 29.95 -14.62
N ASN A 304 9.90 30.09 -15.41
CA ASN A 304 9.65 29.44 -16.70
C ASN A 304 9.05 28.02 -16.58
N ASP A 305 9.79 26.98 -16.92
CA ASP A 305 9.33 25.59 -16.96
C ASP A 305 9.93 24.83 -15.77
N PHE A 306 9.15 23.96 -15.15
CA PHE A 306 9.60 23.09 -14.07
C PHE A 306 10.76 22.19 -14.48
N TYR A 307 10.78 21.72 -15.74
CA TYR A 307 11.83 20.83 -16.24
C TYR A 307 13.09 21.54 -16.75
N ASN A 308 13.03 22.87 -16.87
CA ASN A 308 14.19 23.67 -17.27
C ASN A 308 14.07 25.07 -16.64
N PRO A 309 14.15 25.13 -15.30
CA PRO A 309 13.92 26.36 -14.58
C PRO A 309 15.07 27.33 -14.84
N THR A 310 14.73 28.60 -15.00
CA THR A 310 15.74 29.66 -14.92
C THR A 310 15.75 30.22 -13.51
N CYS A 311 16.89 30.10 -12.83
CA CYS A 311 17.04 30.52 -11.45
C CYS A 311 17.58 31.95 -11.34
N TYR A 312 17.02 32.69 -10.40
CA TYR A 312 17.35 34.08 -10.13
C TYR A 312 17.48 34.34 -8.63
N LEU A 313 18.43 35.20 -8.28
CA LEU A 313 18.46 35.85 -6.99
C LEU A 313 17.74 37.18 -7.08
N TYR A 314 16.75 37.38 -6.21
CA TYR A 314 16.01 38.62 -6.06
C TYR A 314 16.41 39.32 -4.76
N ARG A 315 16.58 40.63 -4.83
CA ARG A 315 16.90 41.49 -3.69
C ARG A 315 15.96 42.68 -3.65
N GLU A 316 15.29 42.87 -2.52
CA GLU A 316 14.58 44.11 -2.24
C GLU A 316 15.55 45.21 -1.81
N THR A 317 15.47 46.36 -2.48
CA THR A 317 16.27 47.53 -2.18
C THR A 317 15.36 48.76 -2.03
N LYS A 318 15.93 49.87 -1.53
CA LYS A 318 15.21 51.15 -1.43
C LYS A 318 14.73 51.69 -2.78
N ASP A 319 15.40 51.30 -3.87
CA ASP A 319 15.11 51.77 -5.23
C ASP A 319 14.19 50.81 -6.01
N GLY A 320 13.81 49.68 -5.40
CA GLY A 320 12.93 48.65 -5.96
C GLY A 320 13.51 47.25 -5.86
N ILE A 321 12.99 46.34 -6.67
CA ILE A 321 13.40 44.94 -6.71
C ILE A 321 14.48 44.77 -7.76
N GLU A 322 15.65 44.36 -7.31
CA GLU A 322 16.75 43.94 -8.16
C GLU A 322 16.64 42.42 -8.39
N LYS A 323 16.98 41.98 -9.60
CA LYS A 323 17.06 40.56 -9.92
C LYS A 323 18.32 40.26 -10.70
N GLU A 324 18.98 39.17 -10.34
CA GLU A 324 20.20 38.70 -10.97
C GLU A 324 19.99 37.26 -11.44
N LYS A 325 20.26 37.02 -12.72
CA LYS A 325 20.21 35.66 -13.28
C LYS A 325 21.45 34.90 -12.81
N LEU A 326 21.27 33.67 -12.34
CA LEU A 326 22.40 32.78 -12.09
C LEU A 326 22.95 32.26 -13.43
N ASN A 327 24.27 32.27 -13.57
CA ASN A 327 25.02 31.90 -14.78
C ASN A 327 25.22 30.38 -14.88
N HIS A 328 24.21 29.59 -14.49
CA HIS A 328 24.21 28.14 -14.63
C HIS A 328 23.00 27.65 -15.43
N ASN A 329 23.25 26.72 -16.35
CA ASN A 329 22.21 25.89 -16.97
C ASN A 329 21.90 24.73 -16.03
N ALA A 330 21.60 25.03 -14.76
CA ALA A 330 21.28 24.00 -13.80
C ALA A 330 19.88 23.47 -14.11
N VAL A 331 19.75 22.16 -14.28
CA VAL A 331 18.45 21.51 -14.38
C VAL A 331 17.76 21.50 -13.01
N ASP A 332 18.57 21.59 -11.95
CA ASP A 332 18.08 21.57 -10.58
C ASP A 332 18.97 22.41 -9.64
N ILE A 333 18.35 23.24 -8.79
CA ILE A 333 19.03 23.98 -7.72
C ILE A 333 18.28 23.68 -6.43
N TRP A 334 18.94 22.97 -5.52
CA TRP A 334 18.43 22.73 -4.17
C TRP A 334 19.10 23.70 -3.20
N ASN A 335 18.43 23.97 -2.09
CA ASN A 335 19.01 24.55 -0.87
C ASN A 335 19.94 25.76 -1.08
N ALA A 336 19.33 26.94 -1.22
CA ALA A 336 20.05 28.21 -1.14
C ALA A 336 19.97 28.76 0.29
N VAL A 337 21.05 29.37 0.77
CA VAL A 337 21.17 29.99 2.10
C VAL A 337 21.83 31.35 1.96
N TYR A 338 21.29 32.36 2.66
CA TYR A 338 21.94 33.66 2.76
C TYR A 338 22.75 33.76 4.05
N ILE A 339 24.06 33.95 3.90
CA ILE A 339 24.99 34.09 5.00
C ILE A 339 25.13 35.57 5.33
N LYS A 340 24.49 36.00 6.42
CA LYS A 340 24.36 37.43 6.80
C LYS A 340 25.71 38.10 7.03
N GLU A 341 26.64 37.43 7.71
CA GLU A 341 27.96 37.92 8.06
C GLU A 341 28.81 38.20 6.82
N SER A 342 28.71 37.33 5.82
CA SER A 342 29.46 37.39 4.57
C SER A 342 28.72 38.11 3.44
N GLN A 343 27.44 38.44 3.65
CA GLN A 343 26.52 38.93 2.61
C GLN A 343 26.54 38.07 1.35
N ALA A 344 26.67 36.76 1.51
CA ALA A 344 26.87 35.80 0.43
C ALA A 344 25.68 34.85 0.35
N VAL A 345 25.42 34.32 -0.84
CA VAL A 345 24.46 33.23 -1.04
C VAL A 345 25.24 31.96 -1.35
N LEU A 346 25.03 30.93 -0.51
CA LEU A 346 25.51 29.58 -0.75
C LEU A 346 24.36 28.77 -1.38
N PHE A 347 24.62 28.02 -2.44
CA PHE A 347 23.60 27.17 -3.06
C PHE A 347 24.25 25.96 -3.73
N ASN A 348 23.49 24.88 -3.90
CA ASN A 348 23.95 23.73 -4.67
C ASN A 348 23.14 23.58 -5.95
N ALA A 349 23.82 23.25 -7.04
CA ALA A 349 23.22 23.11 -8.36
C ALA A 349 23.70 21.84 -9.04
N SER A 350 22.90 21.28 -9.95
CA SER A 350 23.29 20.17 -10.82
C SER A 350 23.09 20.53 -12.30
N GLU A 351 24.03 20.13 -13.15
CA GLU A 351 23.94 20.30 -14.61
C GLU A 351 23.03 19.27 -15.28
N ASP A 352 22.76 18.14 -14.62
CA ASP A 352 21.90 17.06 -15.08
C ASP A 352 20.91 16.65 -13.96
N LEU A 353 19.83 15.94 -14.30
CA LEU A 353 18.94 15.33 -13.29
C LEU A 353 19.62 14.23 -12.46
N ASP A 354 20.80 13.78 -12.90
CA ASP A 354 21.63 12.82 -12.17
C ASP A 354 22.26 13.52 -10.95
N ASP A 355 22.13 12.92 -9.76
CA ASP A 355 22.35 13.45 -8.40
C ASP A 355 23.70 14.13 -8.07
N VAL A 356 24.59 14.36 -9.05
CA VAL A 356 25.90 14.96 -8.85
C VAL A 356 25.81 16.49 -8.83
N LYS A 357 25.74 17.04 -7.62
CA LYS A 357 25.68 18.46 -7.34
C LYS A 357 27.07 19.09 -7.32
N GLN A 358 27.13 20.40 -7.54
CA GLN A 358 28.23 21.27 -7.15
C GLN A 358 27.71 22.33 -6.19
N ILE A 359 28.60 22.81 -5.31
CA ILE A 359 28.28 23.85 -4.34
C ILE A 359 28.92 25.15 -4.80
N TYR A 360 28.14 26.22 -4.81
CA TYR A 360 28.55 27.55 -5.25
C TYR A 360 28.35 28.57 -4.15
N ILE A 361 29.20 29.58 -4.14
CA ILE A 361 29.05 30.78 -3.32
C ILE A 361 29.03 32.02 -4.21
N LYS A 362 28.06 32.90 -3.98
CA LYS A 362 27.82 34.10 -4.76
C LYS A 362 27.80 35.34 -3.88
N LEU A 363 28.54 36.36 -4.30
CA LEU A 363 28.43 37.71 -3.75
C LEU A 363 27.50 38.56 -4.62
N PRO A 364 26.83 39.57 -4.04
CA PRO A 364 26.03 40.50 -4.82
C PRO A 364 26.85 41.16 -5.93
N ASP A 365 26.27 41.24 -7.12
CA ASP A 365 26.87 41.90 -8.30
C ASP A 365 28.18 41.25 -8.79
N GLN A 366 28.51 40.03 -8.33
CA GLN A 366 29.63 39.22 -8.81
C GLN A 366 29.11 37.87 -9.33
N GLU A 367 29.78 37.29 -10.32
CA GLU A 367 29.46 35.90 -10.71
C GLU A 367 29.80 34.95 -9.56
N GLU A 368 29.02 33.88 -9.47
CA GLU A 368 29.22 32.79 -8.54
C GLU A 368 30.58 32.09 -8.74
N VAL A 369 31.13 31.60 -7.64
CA VAL A 369 32.39 30.84 -7.59
C VAL A 369 32.07 29.46 -7.05
N GLN A 370 32.56 28.43 -7.72
CA GLN A 370 32.40 27.05 -7.28
C GLN A 370 33.25 26.80 -6.04
N LEU A 371 32.63 26.30 -4.98
CA LEU A 371 33.26 25.93 -3.72
C LEU A 371 33.69 24.44 -3.71
N VAL A 372 32.82 23.55 -4.19
CA VAL A 372 33.04 22.08 -4.19
C VAL A 372 32.42 21.45 -5.45
N ASP A 373 33.06 20.43 -6.03
CA ASP A 373 32.48 19.56 -7.07
C ASP A 373 32.09 18.16 -6.55
N LYS A 374 31.31 17.44 -7.36
CA LYS A 374 31.00 16.01 -7.18
C LYS A 374 30.34 15.68 -5.84
N VAL A 375 29.33 16.45 -5.47
CA VAL A 375 28.59 16.29 -4.23
C VAL A 375 27.36 15.43 -4.46
N LYS A 376 27.17 14.37 -3.68
CA LYS A 376 25.90 13.62 -3.62
C LYS A 376 24.92 14.33 -2.69
N GLU A 377 25.40 14.69 -1.51
CA GLU A 377 24.61 15.26 -0.43
C GLU A 377 25.42 16.30 0.34
N CYS A 378 24.75 17.32 0.88
CA CYS A 378 25.40 18.34 1.69
C CYS A 378 24.48 18.95 2.74
N THR A 379 25.08 19.33 3.87
CA THR A 379 24.44 20.06 4.97
C THR A 379 25.28 21.27 5.33
N TYR A 380 24.65 22.45 5.38
CA TYR A 380 25.28 23.67 5.88
C TYR A 380 24.87 23.90 7.33
N SER A 381 25.84 24.12 8.22
CA SER A 381 25.59 24.58 9.58
C SER A 381 26.01 26.03 9.72
N GLU A 382 25.05 26.91 10.03
CA GLU A 382 25.29 28.35 10.21
C GLU A 382 26.15 28.64 11.44
N ASP A 383 25.85 28.00 12.57
CA ASP A 383 26.60 28.16 13.83
C ASP A 383 28.07 27.73 13.70
N ALA A 384 28.34 26.67 12.93
CA ALA A 384 29.70 26.23 12.63
C ALA A 384 30.31 26.96 11.43
N ASN A 385 29.50 27.67 10.64
CA ASN A 385 29.83 28.28 9.36
C ASN A 385 30.60 27.32 8.43
N LYS A 386 30.06 26.10 8.29
CA LYS A 386 30.69 24.98 7.58
C LYS A 386 29.70 24.24 6.70
N VAL A 387 30.21 23.72 5.59
CA VAL A 387 29.51 22.76 4.75
C VAL A 387 30.09 21.38 5.00
N TYR A 388 29.23 20.44 5.36
CA TYR A 388 29.51 19.01 5.37
C TYR A 388 28.95 18.39 4.10
N TYR A 389 29.70 17.52 3.44
CA TYR A 389 29.24 16.93 2.19
C TYR A 389 29.80 15.54 1.95
N LEU A 390 28.95 14.68 1.37
CA LEU A 390 29.30 13.38 0.84
C LEU A 390 29.59 13.51 -0.65
N ASN A 391 30.76 13.06 -1.10
CA ASN A 391 31.14 13.14 -2.51
C ASN A 391 30.67 11.89 -3.31
N THR A 392 30.90 11.88 -4.62
CA THR A 392 30.52 10.73 -5.46
C THR A 392 31.34 9.46 -5.24
N GLU A 393 32.41 9.53 -4.42
CA GLU A 393 33.28 8.42 -4.05
C GLU A 393 32.96 7.88 -2.64
N ASP A 394 31.81 8.27 -2.07
CA ASP A 394 31.35 7.86 -0.74
C ASP A 394 32.31 8.30 0.38
N GLU A 395 32.89 9.48 0.22
CA GLU A 395 33.78 10.09 1.20
C GLU A 395 33.16 11.37 1.78
N LEU A 396 33.14 11.45 3.11
CA LEU A 396 32.58 12.56 3.86
C LEU A 396 33.66 13.62 4.14
N TYR A 397 33.34 14.86 3.81
CA TYR A 397 34.21 16.01 3.96
C TYR A 397 33.52 17.13 4.75
N SER A 398 34.34 18.05 5.25
CA SER A 398 33.90 19.38 5.68
C SER A 398 34.75 20.46 5.05
N ILE A 399 34.14 21.61 4.78
CA ILE A 399 34.82 22.82 4.31
C ILE A 399 34.29 24.04 5.07
N ASP A 400 35.20 24.88 5.53
CA ASP A 400 34.86 26.17 6.13
C ASP A 400 34.30 27.11 5.05
N VAL A 401 33.18 27.76 5.34
CA VAL A 401 32.69 28.84 4.50
C VAL A 401 33.48 30.10 4.86
N PRO A 402 34.19 30.73 3.91
CA PRO A 402 35.12 31.80 4.25
C PRO A 402 34.39 33.06 4.71
N GLU A 403 34.94 33.71 5.73
CA GLU A 403 34.51 35.06 6.12
C GLU A 403 34.86 36.07 5.02
N ILE A 404 33.83 36.72 4.47
CA ILE A 404 34.02 37.66 3.36
C ILE A 404 34.34 39.05 3.90
N ASN A 405 35.61 39.44 3.78
CA ASN A 405 36.04 40.78 4.16
C ASN A 405 35.75 41.84 3.07
N LYS A 406 35.86 43.12 3.42
CA LYS A 406 35.61 44.26 2.51
C LYS A 406 36.43 44.22 1.21
N LYS A 407 37.61 43.58 1.22
CA LYS A 407 38.44 43.44 0.03
C LYS A 407 37.86 42.38 -0.91
N ALA A 408 37.38 41.26 -0.39
CA ALA A 408 36.69 40.24 -1.19
C ALA A 408 35.40 40.78 -1.82
N LEU A 409 34.65 41.60 -1.10
CA LEU A 409 33.48 42.29 -1.66
C LEU A 409 33.82 43.24 -2.83
N ALA A 410 35.01 43.86 -2.82
CA ALA A 410 35.39 44.86 -3.81
C ALA A 410 36.24 44.30 -4.96
N GLU A 411 36.94 43.18 -4.77
CA GLU A 411 37.92 42.64 -5.70
C GLU A 411 37.66 41.14 -5.96
N ARG A 412 37.06 40.82 -7.11
CA ARG A 412 36.76 39.44 -7.52
C ARG A 412 37.95 38.49 -7.41
N THR A 413 39.10 38.87 -7.95
CA THR A 413 40.31 38.02 -7.88
C THR A 413 40.77 37.72 -6.46
N TYR A 414 40.44 38.59 -5.50
CA TYR A 414 40.69 38.31 -4.08
C TYR A 414 39.61 37.42 -3.48
N PHE A 415 38.34 37.56 -3.90
CA PHE A 415 37.27 36.64 -3.52
C PHE A 415 37.55 35.21 -4.00
N GLU A 416 37.85 35.00 -5.29
CA GLU A 416 38.23 33.68 -5.84
C GLU A 416 39.39 33.08 -5.07
N LYS A 417 40.42 33.89 -4.76
CA LYS A 417 41.54 33.44 -3.94
C LYS A 417 41.12 33.02 -2.53
N VAL A 418 40.20 33.75 -1.89
CA VAL A 418 39.69 33.38 -0.56
C VAL A 418 38.95 32.05 -0.60
N ILE A 419 38.23 31.75 -1.69
CA ILE A 419 37.61 30.44 -1.92
C ILE A 419 38.69 29.36 -2.13
N ASP A 420 39.66 29.60 -3.01
CA ASP A 420 40.75 28.65 -3.31
C ASP A 420 41.61 28.31 -2.09
N ASP A 421 41.76 29.25 -1.15
CA ASP A 421 42.52 29.08 0.09
C ASP A 421 41.71 28.34 1.19
N CYS A 422 40.44 27.98 0.96
CA CYS A 422 39.61 27.25 1.92
C CYS A 422 40.12 25.82 2.14
N LYS A 423 40.25 25.43 3.41
CA LYS A 423 40.75 24.10 3.78
C LYS A 423 39.60 23.08 3.71
N VAL A 424 39.76 22.08 2.86
CA VAL A 424 38.89 20.89 2.82
C VAL A 424 39.46 19.84 3.78
N ASN A 425 38.62 19.33 4.69
CA ASN A 425 38.99 18.30 5.65
C ASN A 425 38.21 17.01 5.35
N LYS A 426 38.93 15.92 5.09
CA LYS A 426 38.33 14.58 4.97
C LYS A 426 38.03 14.02 6.35
N LEU A 427 36.78 13.66 6.60
CA LEU A 427 36.32 13.17 7.90
C LEU A 427 36.27 11.64 7.94
N LEU A 428 35.64 11.02 6.94
CA LEU A 428 35.49 9.57 6.84
C LEU A 428 35.42 9.13 5.37
N GLY A 429 35.79 7.87 5.09
CA GLY A 429 35.64 7.27 3.76
C GLY A 429 34.73 6.04 3.86
N ASP A 430 34.23 5.58 2.71
CA ASP A 430 33.27 4.47 2.60
C ASP A 430 32.00 4.72 3.45
N VAL A 431 31.42 5.91 3.32
CA VAL A 431 30.27 6.38 4.09
C VAL A 431 28.96 6.05 3.37
N VAL A 432 28.04 5.43 4.09
CA VAL A 432 26.67 5.13 3.60
C VAL A 432 25.75 6.31 3.88
N ASN A 433 25.84 6.89 5.09
CA ASN A 433 25.00 7.99 5.51
C ASN A 433 25.69 8.83 6.61
N TYR A 434 25.25 10.08 6.79
CA TYR A 434 25.76 10.97 7.83
C TYR A 434 24.67 11.92 8.34
N SER A 435 24.78 12.33 9.60
CA SER A 435 23.91 13.33 10.22
C SER A 435 24.75 14.39 10.92
N VAL A 436 24.31 15.64 10.84
CA VAL A 436 24.98 16.83 11.38
C VAL A 436 24.01 17.55 12.28
N SER A 437 24.40 17.79 13.54
CA SER A 437 23.57 18.56 14.46
C SER A 437 23.34 19.99 13.96
N PRO A 438 22.25 20.66 14.35
CA PRO A 438 21.98 22.04 13.94
C PRO A 438 23.16 23.00 14.17
N ASN A 439 23.83 22.87 15.32
CA ASN A 439 24.99 23.69 15.65
C ASN A 439 26.31 23.28 14.95
N GLY A 440 26.29 22.19 14.17
CA GLY A 440 27.42 21.64 13.42
C GLY A 440 28.56 21.09 14.26
N LYS A 441 28.36 20.88 15.58
CA LYS A 441 29.38 20.36 16.50
C LYS A 441 29.36 18.85 16.66
N SER A 442 28.22 18.22 16.39
CA SER A 442 28.04 16.78 16.41
C SER A 442 27.89 16.31 14.97
N VAL A 443 28.86 15.57 14.47
CA VAL A 443 28.80 14.97 13.15
C VAL A 443 28.94 13.48 13.34
N VAL A 444 27.95 12.71 12.91
CA VAL A 444 28.03 11.25 12.91
C VAL A 444 27.95 10.72 11.50
N ALA A 445 28.60 9.59 11.26
CA ALA A 445 28.53 8.91 9.98
C ALA A 445 28.60 7.41 10.18
N ARG A 446 27.84 6.70 9.35
CA ARG A 446 27.83 5.25 9.26
C ARG A 446 28.60 4.81 8.02
N ASP A 447 29.52 3.87 8.19
CA ASP A 447 30.31 3.32 7.09
C ASP A 447 29.62 2.12 6.41
N ILE A 448 30.21 1.60 5.32
CA ILE A 448 29.70 0.42 4.59
C ILE A 448 29.70 -0.89 5.39
N ASN A 449 30.35 -0.93 6.56
CA ASN A 449 30.31 -2.07 7.48
C ASN A 449 29.30 -1.85 8.61
N ASP A 450 28.49 -0.80 8.50
CA ASP A 450 27.48 -0.40 9.48
C ASP A 450 28.08 0.00 10.84
N ASP A 451 29.34 0.45 10.84
CA ASP A 451 29.98 1.03 12.00
C ASP A 451 29.63 2.52 12.10
N LEU A 452 29.14 2.95 13.26
CA LEU A 452 28.79 4.34 13.54
C LEU A 452 29.96 5.07 14.20
N TYR A 453 30.33 6.22 13.65
CA TYR A 453 31.40 7.06 14.17
C TYR A 453 30.91 8.45 14.55
N LEU A 454 31.40 8.97 15.68
CA LEU A 454 31.37 10.40 16.00
C LEU A 454 32.62 11.06 15.44
N LEU A 455 32.44 12.14 14.67
CA LEU A 455 33.47 12.80 13.89
C LEU A 455 33.71 14.24 14.35
N ARG A 456 34.99 14.61 14.40
CA ARG A 456 35.50 15.99 14.51
C ARG A 456 36.63 16.14 13.49
N GLU A 457 37.07 17.38 13.24
CA GLU A 457 38.04 17.70 12.16
C GLU A 457 39.19 16.69 12.01
N ASP A 458 39.88 16.39 13.10
CA ASP A 458 41.04 15.49 13.11
C ASP A 458 40.83 14.25 14.01
N GLU A 459 39.64 14.07 14.59
CA GLU A 459 39.34 13.00 15.54
C GLU A 459 38.11 12.21 15.09
N LYS A 460 38.14 10.89 15.27
CA LYS A 460 36.96 10.04 15.15
C LYS A 460 36.95 8.99 16.24
N GLU A 461 35.77 8.68 16.74
CA GLU A 461 35.56 7.61 17.71
C GLU A 461 34.41 6.73 17.23
N LYS A 462 34.61 5.41 17.30
CA LYS A 462 33.55 4.46 16.98
C LYS A 462 32.58 4.41 18.16
N ILE A 463 31.30 4.68 17.90
CA ILE A 463 30.23 4.59 18.91
C ILE A 463 29.77 3.14 19.01
N ASP A 464 29.37 2.55 17.88
CA ASP A 464 28.79 1.21 17.84
C ASP A 464 29.01 0.52 16.48
N SER A 465 28.54 -0.73 16.35
CA SER A 465 28.56 -1.53 15.13
C SER A 465 27.16 -2.03 14.79
N SER A 466 26.94 -2.46 13.55
CA SER A 466 25.65 -2.99 13.10
C SER A 466 24.51 -1.97 13.29
N VAL A 467 24.79 -0.70 13.02
CA VAL A 467 23.82 0.40 13.07
C VAL A 467 23.03 0.46 11.77
N MET A 468 21.72 0.63 11.85
CA MET A 468 20.83 0.81 10.71
C MET A 468 20.48 2.29 10.48
N PHE A 469 20.34 3.05 11.56
CA PHE A 469 19.89 4.44 11.54
C PHE A 469 20.64 5.29 12.57
N GLU A 470 20.86 6.56 12.24
CA GLU A 470 21.54 7.52 13.10
C GLU A 470 21.02 8.95 12.90
N GLU A 471 20.89 9.70 13.99
CA GLU A 471 20.44 11.09 13.98
C GLU A 471 21.23 11.91 15.02
N ALA A 472 21.89 12.99 14.58
CA ALA A 472 22.74 13.82 15.44
C ALA A 472 22.02 15.07 15.92
N PHE A 473 22.05 15.27 17.24
CA PHE A 473 21.54 16.47 17.89
C PHE A 473 22.67 17.24 18.59
N ASN A 474 22.33 18.43 19.07
CA ASN A 474 23.31 19.35 19.64
C ASN A 474 24.04 18.78 20.87
N GLU A 475 23.44 17.86 21.62
CA GLU A 475 23.99 17.32 22.88
C GLU A 475 24.04 15.78 22.96
N HIS A 476 23.43 15.07 22.01
CA HIS A 476 23.34 13.62 21.98
C HIS A 476 23.12 13.10 20.55
N VAL A 477 23.23 11.79 20.36
CA VAL A 477 22.95 11.08 19.11
C VAL A 477 21.97 9.96 19.44
N TYR A 478 20.90 9.82 18.66
CA TYR A 478 20.10 8.60 18.65
C TYR A 478 20.57 7.68 17.55
N TYR A 479 20.57 6.38 17.81
CA TYR A 479 20.88 5.38 16.79
C TYR A 479 20.16 4.07 17.07
N MET A 480 19.94 3.29 16.02
CA MET A 480 19.27 1.99 16.07
C MET A 480 20.13 0.91 15.42
N THR A 481 20.21 -0.27 16.03
CA THR A 481 20.94 -1.42 15.47
C THR A 481 20.06 -2.25 14.53
N PHE A 482 20.68 -3.12 13.72
CA PHE A 482 19.95 -4.11 12.91
C PHE A 482 19.16 -5.13 13.74
N GLU A 483 19.43 -5.23 15.05
CA GLU A 483 18.66 -6.05 15.98
C GLU A 483 17.40 -5.33 16.51
N GLY A 484 17.14 -4.08 16.10
CA GLY A 484 16.00 -3.29 16.54
C GLY A 484 16.20 -2.62 17.91
N GLU A 485 17.44 -2.58 18.41
CA GLU A 485 17.77 -1.92 19.66
C GLU A 485 17.99 -0.41 19.45
N LEU A 486 17.32 0.41 20.24
CA LEU A 486 17.37 1.86 20.17
C LEU A 486 18.22 2.41 21.31
N PHE A 487 19.22 3.22 20.98
CA PHE A 487 20.19 3.79 21.91
C PHE A 487 20.23 5.32 21.84
N ILE A 488 20.71 5.92 22.93
CA ILE A 488 21.16 7.31 22.99
C ILE A 488 22.61 7.38 23.45
N GLN A 489 23.45 8.05 22.66
CA GLN A 489 24.81 8.43 23.05
C GLN A 489 24.80 9.88 23.54
N GLU A 490 24.95 10.07 24.84
CA GLU A 490 25.12 11.39 25.46
C GLU A 490 26.60 11.76 25.61
N GLY A 491 26.87 13.01 26.01
CA GLY A 491 28.23 13.45 26.31
C GLY A 491 29.12 13.64 25.08
N ILE A 492 28.53 13.74 23.89
CA ILE A 492 29.24 13.91 22.61
C ILE A 492 30.04 15.21 22.49
N ASN A 493 29.76 16.19 23.37
CA ASN A 493 30.44 17.48 23.46
C ASN A 493 31.63 17.49 24.43
N THR A 494 32.10 16.33 24.90
CA THR A 494 33.30 16.25 25.76
C THR A 494 34.56 16.74 25.05
N GLU A 495 35.57 17.23 25.78
CA GLU A 495 36.81 17.74 25.16
C GLU A 495 37.58 16.66 24.36
N LYS A 496 37.36 15.36 24.65
CA LYS A 496 38.04 14.24 23.98
C LYS A 496 37.03 13.14 23.64
N LEU A 497 37.02 12.72 22.37
CA LEU A 497 36.10 11.67 21.90
C LEU A 497 36.37 10.30 22.54
N GLU A 498 37.62 9.93 22.81
CA GLU A 498 37.97 8.66 23.48
C GLU A 498 37.40 8.53 24.92
N ALA A 499 36.81 9.60 25.46
CA ALA A 499 36.23 9.65 26.80
C ALA A 499 34.70 9.70 26.81
N LEU A 500 34.05 9.24 25.73
CA LEU A 500 32.59 9.12 25.69
C LEU A 500 32.08 8.21 26.81
N PRO A 501 30.95 8.57 27.45
CA PRO A 501 30.25 7.64 28.33
C PRO A 501 29.69 6.46 27.52
N GLU A 502 29.38 5.36 28.20
CA GLU A 502 28.66 4.25 27.60
C GLU A 502 27.29 4.70 27.09
N ALA A 503 26.91 4.26 25.89
CA ALA A 503 25.60 4.53 25.32
C ALA A 503 24.49 3.93 26.21
N THR A 504 23.36 4.62 26.28
CA THR A 504 22.21 4.15 27.07
C THR A 504 21.21 3.46 26.15
N LEU A 505 20.94 2.18 26.42
CA LEU A 505 19.84 1.46 25.77
C LEU A 505 18.49 2.05 26.22
N ILE A 506 17.69 2.52 25.26
CA ILE A 506 16.34 3.03 25.49
C ILE A 506 15.33 1.88 25.49
N THR A 507 15.43 1.01 24.49
CA THR A 507 14.58 -0.18 24.34
C THR A 507 15.20 -1.18 23.38
N ASP A 508 15.02 -2.46 23.64
CA ASP A 508 15.31 -3.62 22.78
C ASP A 508 14.02 -4.26 22.21
N GLN A 509 12.88 -3.61 22.46
CA GLN A 509 11.54 -4.03 22.03
C GLN A 509 10.89 -2.95 21.15
N LEU A 510 11.67 -2.29 20.29
CA LEU A 510 11.13 -1.27 19.41
C LEU A 510 10.13 -1.91 18.42
N GLY A 511 8.92 -1.37 18.34
CA GLY A 511 7.95 -1.75 17.30
C GLY A 511 8.33 -1.18 15.93
N GLU A 512 7.39 -1.18 14.98
CA GLU A 512 7.66 -0.72 13.61
C GLU A 512 8.03 0.78 13.53
N ASP A 513 7.50 1.63 14.44
CA ASP A 513 7.57 3.08 14.31
C ASP A 513 8.06 3.84 15.56
N TYR A 514 8.76 4.95 15.30
CA TYR A 514 9.17 5.95 16.29
C TYR A 514 9.19 7.36 15.68
N SER A 515 9.20 8.37 16.53
CA SER A 515 9.31 9.78 16.15
C SER A 515 10.27 10.50 17.11
N ILE A 516 11.17 11.30 16.56
CA ILE A 516 12.09 12.14 17.32
C ILE A 516 11.61 13.59 17.17
N SER A 517 11.51 14.32 18.28
CA SER A 517 11.19 15.75 18.23
C SER A 517 12.28 16.51 17.46
N GLU A 518 11.90 17.59 16.78
CA GLU A 518 12.78 18.40 15.90
C GLU A 518 14.21 18.69 16.42
N PHE A 519 14.41 18.93 17.73
CA PHE A 519 15.75 19.18 18.29
C PHE A 519 16.26 18.08 19.24
N GLY A 520 15.64 16.91 19.18
CA GLY A 520 16.11 15.66 19.79
C GLY A 520 15.78 15.47 21.27
N ARG A 521 15.14 16.43 21.94
CA ARG A 521 14.87 16.28 23.38
C ARG A 521 14.02 15.06 23.73
N TYR A 522 13.05 14.74 22.88
CA TYR A 522 12.14 13.63 23.08
C TYR A 522 12.23 12.63 21.92
N ILE A 523 12.21 11.35 22.26
CA ILE A 523 11.89 10.29 21.31
C ILE A 523 10.64 9.57 21.82
N THR A 524 9.63 9.45 20.97
CA THR A 524 8.40 8.71 21.21
C THR A 524 8.43 7.46 20.35
N TYR A 525 8.09 6.31 20.91
CA TYR A 525 8.23 5.04 20.21
C TYR A 525 7.20 4.02 20.70
N LEU A 526 6.93 3.03 19.87
CA LEU A 526 6.10 1.89 20.23
C LEU A 526 6.94 0.75 20.76
N THR A 527 6.39 0.01 21.71
CA THR A 527 6.92 -1.28 22.14
C THR A 527 5.85 -2.34 22.06
N GLU A 528 6.17 -3.46 21.45
CA GLU A 528 5.26 -4.59 21.24
C GLU A 528 5.62 -5.73 22.19
N GLU A 529 4.63 -6.20 22.95
CA GLU A 529 4.77 -7.34 23.83
C GLU A 529 3.59 -8.30 23.66
N THR A 530 3.85 -9.61 23.61
CA THR A 530 2.78 -10.62 23.72
C THR A 530 2.53 -10.94 25.19
N VAL A 531 1.37 -10.56 25.70
CA VAL A 531 0.94 -10.85 27.08
C VAL A 531 -0.30 -11.74 27.04
N ASP A 532 -0.20 -12.94 27.62
CA ASP A 532 -1.28 -13.93 27.64
C ASP A 532 -1.84 -14.29 26.24
N GLY A 533 -0.97 -14.31 25.22
CA GLY A 533 -1.33 -14.59 23.83
C GLY A 533 -1.89 -13.39 23.07
N LYS A 534 -2.08 -12.24 23.72
CA LYS A 534 -2.55 -11.01 23.07
C LYS A 534 -1.42 -10.05 22.83
N GLU A 535 -1.41 -9.46 21.64
CA GLU A 535 -0.51 -8.36 21.33
C GLU A 535 -0.92 -7.11 22.14
N LYS A 536 0.03 -6.62 22.93
CA LYS A 536 -0.06 -5.38 23.68
C LYS A 536 0.97 -4.43 23.09
N VAL A 537 0.49 -3.35 22.50
CA VAL A 537 1.37 -2.29 22.00
C VAL A 537 1.33 -1.13 22.99
N SER A 538 2.49 -0.73 23.51
CA SER A 538 2.62 0.36 24.47
C SER A 538 3.24 1.59 23.81
N LEU A 539 2.72 2.78 24.11
CA LEU A 539 3.32 4.03 23.68
C LEU A 539 4.28 4.53 24.75
N MET A 540 5.53 4.70 24.35
CA MET A 540 6.63 5.03 25.24
C MET A 540 7.27 6.35 24.82
N ARG A 541 7.88 7.04 25.79
CA ARG A 541 8.68 8.24 25.54
C ARG A 541 9.97 8.18 26.32
N TYR A 542 11.04 8.70 25.74
CA TYR A 542 12.26 9.03 26.47
C TYR A 542 12.49 10.55 26.40
N ASP A 543 12.52 11.20 27.57
CA ASP A 543 12.93 12.62 27.72
C ASP A 543 14.36 12.64 28.25
N THR A 544 15.28 13.22 27.48
CA THR A 544 16.70 13.41 27.86
C THR A 544 16.91 14.05 29.24
N LYS A 545 15.90 14.76 29.79
CA LYS A 545 15.96 15.36 31.14
C LYS A 545 15.33 14.52 32.25
N LYS A 546 14.41 13.60 31.94
CA LYS A 546 13.60 12.87 32.94
C LYS A 546 13.73 11.35 32.89
N SER A 547 14.33 10.79 31.83
CA SER A 547 14.39 9.36 31.46
C SER A 547 13.10 8.80 30.85
N LYS A 548 12.97 7.47 30.79
CA LYS A 548 11.88 6.72 30.13
C LYS A 548 10.54 6.88 30.86
N GLU A 549 9.47 7.13 30.11
CA GLU A 549 8.10 7.34 30.59
C GLU A 549 7.13 6.50 29.76
N VAL A 550 6.16 5.84 30.41
CA VAL A 550 5.04 5.16 29.73
C VAL A 550 3.94 6.20 29.49
N ILE A 551 3.55 6.38 28.23
CA ILE A 551 2.50 7.32 27.83
C ILE A 551 1.15 6.62 27.86
N LEU A 552 1.06 5.48 27.18
CA LEU A 552 -0.11 4.60 27.17
C LEU A 552 0.37 3.16 27.31
N GLU A 553 -0.21 2.45 28.26
CA GLU A 553 0.06 1.03 28.47
C GLU A 553 -0.44 0.19 27.32
N ASP A 554 -1.57 0.53 26.69
CA ASP A 554 -2.10 -0.22 25.57
C ASP A 554 -2.78 0.76 24.60
N ILE A 555 -2.19 0.93 23.42
CA ILE A 555 -2.75 1.79 22.38
C ILE A 555 -3.89 1.13 21.61
N ASN A 556 -4.08 -0.19 21.72
CA ASN A 556 -5.18 -0.92 21.07
C ASN A 556 -6.57 -0.54 21.61
N VAL A 557 -6.63 0.35 22.61
CA VAL A 557 -7.84 1.06 23.04
C VAL A 557 -8.35 2.10 22.02
N TYR A 558 -7.53 2.41 21.01
CA TYR A 558 -7.85 3.20 19.83
C TYR A 558 -7.78 2.33 18.57
N ASP A 559 -8.36 2.84 17.49
CA ASP A 559 -8.32 2.17 16.19
C ASP A 559 -7.16 2.71 15.36
N ALA A 560 -6.92 4.01 15.48
CA ALA A 560 -5.69 4.66 15.06
C ALA A 560 -5.28 5.69 16.11
N PHE A 561 -3.99 6.02 16.19
CA PHE A 561 -3.52 7.13 16.99
C PHE A 561 -2.46 7.93 16.24
N VAL A 562 -2.34 9.21 16.59
CA VAL A 562 -1.23 10.07 16.19
C VAL A 562 -0.70 10.85 17.38
N ILE A 563 0.62 10.90 17.48
CA ILE A 563 1.36 11.76 18.40
C ILE A 563 2.63 12.25 17.72
N ASN A 564 2.75 13.56 17.52
CA ASN A 564 3.79 14.15 16.66
C ASN A 564 3.70 13.52 15.26
N ASP A 565 4.82 12.99 14.74
CA ASP A 565 4.89 12.28 13.45
C ASP A 565 4.79 10.75 13.61
N LEU A 566 4.53 10.27 14.84
CA LEU A 566 4.28 8.84 15.08
C LEU A 566 2.81 8.54 14.83
N GLU A 567 2.57 7.72 13.82
CA GLU A 567 1.26 7.20 13.45
C GLU A 567 1.17 5.72 13.80
N TYR A 568 -0.05 5.26 14.02
CA TYR A 568 -0.35 3.85 14.20
C TYR A 568 -1.78 3.59 13.83
N GLU A 569 -1.96 2.47 13.16
CA GLU A 569 -3.26 1.89 12.92
C GLU A 569 -3.29 0.49 13.52
N ARG A 570 -4.27 0.24 14.39
CA ARG A 570 -4.48 -1.09 14.94
C ARG A 570 -4.86 -2.01 13.80
N LYS A 571 -4.02 -3.01 13.56
CA LYS A 571 -4.27 -4.08 12.59
C LYS A 571 -5.25 -5.11 13.18
N MET A 572 -6.17 -5.63 12.37
CA MET A 572 -6.98 -6.79 12.73
C MET A 572 -6.09 -8.02 12.81
N SER A 573 -6.16 -8.76 13.92
CA SER A 573 -5.46 -10.05 14.02
C SER A 573 -6.31 -11.19 13.47
N TYR A 574 -5.69 -12.23 12.91
CA TYR A 574 -6.44 -13.43 12.49
C TYR A 574 -7.14 -14.13 13.66
N GLU A 575 -6.62 -13.98 14.89
CA GLU A 575 -7.25 -14.48 16.11
C GLU A 575 -8.65 -13.89 16.32
N GLU A 576 -8.91 -12.68 15.81
CA GLU A 576 -10.25 -12.06 15.82
C GLU A 576 -11.24 -12.72 14.85
N LEU A 577 -10.74 -13.51 13.89
CA LEU A 577 -11.54 -14.31 12.96
C LEU A 577 -11.68 -15.78 13.38
N VAL A 578 -11.05 -16.21 14.48
CA VAL A 578 -11.16 -17.61 14.92
C VAL A 578 -12.60 -17.91 15.32
N GLY A 579 -13.22 -18.89 14.65
CA GLY A 579 -14.62 -19.18 14.85
C GLY A 579 -15.27 -19.99 13.74
N TYR A 580 -16.60 -20.02 13.80
CA TYR A 580 -17.47 -20.76 12.90
C TYR A 580 -18.42 -19.79 12.20
N TYR A 581 -18.54 -19.93 10.88
CA TYR A 581 -19.30 -19.02 10.04
C TYR A 581 -20.17 -19.78 9.04
N ALA A 582 -21.32 -19.20 8.70
CA ALA A 582 -22.17 -19.65 7.60
C ALA A 582 -22.27 -18.56 6.53
N CYS A 583 -22.09 -18.96 5.27
CA CYS A 583 -22.36 -18.12 4.11
C CYS A 583 -23.53 -18.73 3.32
N GLU A 584 -24.72 -18.16 3.47
CA GLU A 584 -25.94 -18.67 2.81
C GLU A 584 -25.84 -18.57 1.29
N GLU A 585 -25.30 -17.47 0.77
CA GLU A 585 -25.21 -17.21 -0.68
C GLU A 585 -24.25 -18.17 -1.40
N LEU A 586 -23.20 -18.62 -0.71
CA LEU A 586 -22.25 -19.61 -1.21
C LEU A 586 -22.62 -21.05 -0.82
N GLU A 587 -23.73 -21.24 -0.09
CA GLU A 587 -24.12 -22.52 0.50
C GLU A 587 -22.98 -23.22 1.27
N THR A 588 -22.08 -22.44 1.88
CA THR A 588 -20.81 -22.92 2.45
C THR A 588 -20.75 -22.64 3.95
N LEU A 589 -20.18 -23.56 4.71
CA LEU A 589 -19.79 -23.33 6.11
C LEU A 589 -18.28 -23.13 6.18
N ILE A 590 -17.83 -22.18 6.99
CA ILE A 590 -16.42 -21.83 7.14
C ILE A 590 -16.02 -22.01 8.59
N LYS A 591 -14.85 -22.60 8.82
CA LYS A 591 -14.20 -22.71 10.11
C LYS A 591 -12.80 -22.12 10.01
N ILE A 592 -12.44 -21.26 10.95
CA ILE A 592 -11.09 -20.71 11.11
C ILE A 592 -10.58 -21.18 12.47
N GLU A 593 -9.49 -21.94 12.47
CA GLU A 593 -8.89 -22.56 13.66
C GLU A 593 -7.88 -21.64 14.34
N GLU A 594 -7.58 -21.91 15.62
CA GLU A 594 -6.57 -21.15 16.40
C GLU A 594 -5.16 -21.22 15.81
N ASP A 595 -4.84 -22.26 15.03
CA ASP A 595 -3.54 -22.40 14.35
C ASP A 595 -3.49 -21.69 12.99
N GLY A 596 -4.54 -20.95 12.63
CA GLY A 596 -4.66 -20.22 11.37
C GLY A 596 -5.16 -21.08 10.19
N GLU A 597 -5.61 -22.32 10.41
CA GLU A 597 -6.18 -23.12 9.34
C GLU A 597 -7.56 -22.59 8.91
N PHE A 598 -7.73 -22.34 7.61
CA PHE A 598 -9.01 -21.98 6.98
C PHE A 598 -9.64 -23.22 6.33
N ILE A 599 -10.83 -23.59 6.79
CA ILE A 599 -11.56 -24.79 6.33
C ILE A 599 -12.93 -24.40 5.80
N ALA A 600 -13.19 -24.73 4.54
CA ALA A 600 -14.50 -24.57 3.92
C ALA A 600 -15.20 -25.93 3.79
N TYR A 601 -16.51 -25.94 4.00
CA TYR A 601 -17.37 -27.12 3.90
C TYR A 601 -18.53 -26.85 2.95
N ALA A 602 -18.80 -27.81 2.08
CA ALA A 602 -19.98 -27.84 1.22
C ALA A 602 -20.53 -29.27 1.22
N ASP A 603 -21.85 -29.42 1.09
CA ASP A 603 -22.51 -30.74 1.11
C ASP A 603 -22.21 -31.57 2.38
N GLY A 604 -21.84 -30.93 3.49
CA GLY A 604 -21.47 -31.61 4.74
C GLY A 604 -20.10 -32.30 4.71
N GLU A 605 -19.30 -32.09 3.67
CA GLU A 605 -17.96 -32.61 3.51
C GLU A 605 -16.95 -31.43 3.48
N ILE A 606 -15.70 -31.69 3.87
CA ILE A 606 -14.62 -30.69 3.72
C ILE A 606 -14.44 -30.43 2.24
N LEU A 607 -14.68 -29.19 1.82
CA LEU A 607 -14.44 -28.72 0.47
C LEU A 607 -12.93 -28.52 0.25
N SER A 608 -12.27 -27.85 1.19
CA SER A 608 -10.80 -27.67 1.22
C SER A 608 -10.35 -27.15 2.60
N SER A 609 -9.06 -27.34 2.88
CA SER A 609 -8.35 -26.97 4.12
C SER A 609 -7.01 -26.36 3.73
N VAL A 610 -6.74 -25.13 4.14
CA VAL A 610 -5.52 -24.39 3.75
C VAL A 610 -5.00 -23.55 4.91
N TYR A 611 -3.69 -23.30 4.90
CA TYR A 611 -3.03 -22.34 5.79
C TYR A 611 -2.68 -21.10 4.97
N PRO A 612 -3.55 -20.08 4.95
CA PRO A 612 -3.29 -18.89 4.17
C PRO A 612 -2.20 -18.02 4.82
N GLU A 613 -1.58 -17.19 4.00
CA GLU A 613 -0.76 -16.07 4.50
C GLU A 613 -1.70 -14.90 4.79
N TYR A 614 -1.80 -14.50 6.06
CA TYR A 614 -2.67 -13.41 6.49
C TYR A 614 -1.92 -12.07 6.45
N ASN A 615 -2.50 -11.08 5.79
CA ASN A 615 -2.01 -9.71 5.71
C ASN A 615 -3.10 -8.77 6.22
N SER A 616 -2.86 -8.14 7.35
CA SER A 616 -3.83 -7.25 8.00
C SER A 616 -3.79 -5.84 7.42
N TYR A 617 -4.95 -5.28 7.13
CA TYR A 617 -5.10 -3.90 6.62
C TYR A 617 -6.05 -3.13 7.54
N GLY A 618 -5.45 -2.36 8.44
CA GLY A 618 -6.20 -1.61 9.45
C GLY A 618 -7.04 -2.50 10.36
N ARG A 619 -8.00 -1.89 11.06
CA ARG A 619 -8.75 -2.57 12.13
C ARG A 619 -9.88 -3.47 11.63
N TYR A 620 -10.39 -3.20 10.44
CA TYR A 620 -11.63 -3.80 9.94
C TYR A 620 -11.43 -4.73 8.75
N SER A 621 -10.19 -4.91 8.27
CA SER A 621 -9.93 -5.75 7.12
C SER A 621 -8.72 -6.66 7.35
N LEU A 622 -8.84 -7.91 6.93
CA LEU A 622 -7.77 -8.90 6.93
C LEU A 622 -7.79 -9.64 5.59
N ASP A 623 -6.71 -9.54 4.83
CA ASP A 623 -6.53 -10.33 3.62
C ASP A 623 -5.89 -11.67 3.96
N ALA A 624 -6.30 -12.70 3.22
CA ALA A 624 -5.78 -14.04 3.29
C ALA A 624 -5.41 -14.48 1.88
N THR A 625 -4.11 -14.65 1.65
CA THR A 625 -3.59 -15.19 0.38
C THR A 625 -3.60 -16.71 0.44
N LEU A 626 -4.29 -17.34 -0.51
CA LEU A 626 -4.41 -18.78 -0.60
C LEU A 626 -3.23 -19.35 -1.38
N VAL A 627 -2.24 -19.90 -0.68
CA VAL A 627 -1.03 -20.45 -1.31
C VAL A 627 -1.33 -21.86 -1.84
N ASP A 628 -1.34 -22.04 -3.19
CA ASP A 628 -1.43 -23.30 -3.99
C ASP A 628 -2.71 -23.42 -4.87
N ASP A 629 -2.70 -24.34 -5.86
CA ASP A 629 -3.82 -24.75 -6.74
C ASP A 629 -4.95 -25.46 -5.97
N SER A 630 -5.21 -25.04 -4.73
CA SER A 630 -6.27 -25.59 -3.90
C SER A 630 -7.63 -25.42 -4.60
N TYR A 631 -8.57 -26.32 -4.32
CA TYR A 631 -9.94 -26.15 -4.78
C TYR A 631 -10.53 -24.82 -4.26
N LEU A 632 -10.07 -24.37 -3.09
CA LEU A 632 -10.45 -23.10 -2.48
C LEU A 632 -10.02 -21.89 -3.32
N ALA A 633 -8.78 -21.87 -3.83
CA ALA A 633 -8.31 -20.83 -4.74
C ALA A 633 -9.08 -20.79 -6.06
N ASN A 634 -9.46 -21.97 -6.59
CA ASN A 634 -10.35 -22.03 -7.77
C ASN A 634 -11.78 -21.56 -7.49
N PHE A 635 -12.27 -21.73 -6.25
CA PHE A 635 -13.64 -21.40 -5.85
C PHE A 635 -13.79 -19.94 -5.43
N PHE A 636 -12.85 -19.42 -4.63
CA PHE A 636 -12.85 -18.08 -4.07
C PHE A 636 -11.90 -17.10 -4.79
N GLY A 637 -10.98 -17.59 -5.63
CA GLY A 637 -9.87 -16.80 -6.15
C GLY A 637 -8.62 -16.94 -5.26
N ASP A 638 -7.50 -16.41 -5.73
CA ASP A 638 -6.19 -16.53 -5.05
C ASP A 638 -6.10 -15.70 -3.75
N GLU A 639 -7.03 -14.77 -3.56
CA GLU A 639 -7.06 -13.81 -2.47
C GLU A 639 -8.49 -13.68 -1.93
N ILE A 640 -8.59 -13.63 -0.60
CA ILE A 640 -9.84 -13.42 0.13
C ILE A 640 -9.63 -12.28 1.13
N THR A 641 -10.53 -11.31 1.15
CA THR A 641 -10.58 -10.28 2.19
C THR A 641 -11.69 -10.56 3.18
N PHE A 642 -11.42 -10.50 4.48
CA PHE A 642 -12.41 -10.50 5.54
C PHE A 642 -12.62 -9.08 6.04
N ASP A 643 -13.82 -8.54 5.86
CA ASP A 643 -14.17 -7.25 6.46
C ASP A 643 -15.07 -7.46 7.67
N LYS A 644 -14.79 -6.72 8.75
CA LYS A 644 -15.62 -6.67 9.95
C LYS A 644 -16.52 -5.44 9.91
N LEU A 645 -17.81 -5.63 10.15
CA LEU A 645 -18.81 -4.57 10.18
C LEU A 645 -19.03 -3.98 11.59
N GLU A 646 -19.68 -2.81 11.69
CA GLU A 646 -19.94 -2.13 12.99
C GLU A 646 -20.69 -2.98 14.01
N ASP A 647 -21.53 -3.91 13.54
CA ASP A 647 -22.33 -4.80 14.38
C ASP A 647 -21.62 -6.12 14.72
N ASP A 648 -20.30 -6.16 14.57
CA ASP A 648 -19.44 -7.35 14.70
C ASP A 648 -19.81 -8.49 13.74
N THR A 649 -20.57 -8.20 12.66
CA THR A 649 -20.74 -9.16 11.56
C THR A 649 -19.54 -9.12 10.63
N PHE A 650 -19.37 -10.15 9.81
CA PHE A 650 -18.24 -10.25 8.89
C PHE A 650 -18.75 -10.37 7.46
N THR A 651 -17.99 -9.88 6.51
CA THR A 651 -18.15 -10.21 5.09
C THR A 651 -16.87 -10.85 4.58
N ILE A 652 -17.01 -11.61 3.50
CA ILE A 652 -15.91 -12.22 2.77
C ILE A 652 -15.96 -11.69 1.34
N ILE A 653 -14.84 -11.10 0.88
CA ILE A 653 -14.68 -10.58 -0.48
C ILE A 653 -13.79 -11.55 -1.24
N VAL A 654 -14.27 -12.00 -2.40
CA VAL A 654 -13.66 -13.13 -3.12
C VAL A 654 -13.57 -12.80 -4.61
N GLY A 655 -12.47 -13.22 -5.24
CA GLY A 655 -12.22 -13.05 -6.68
C GLY A 655 -12.25 -11.60 -7.15
N ALA A 656 -13.10 -11.26 -8.12
CA ALA A 656 -13.19 -9.92 -8.71
C ALA A 656 -13.90 -8.87 -7.82
N GLY A 657 -13.84 -9.02 -6.50
CA GLY A 657 -14.49 -8.12 -5.54
C GLY A 657 -15.95 -8.47 -5.21
N TYR A 658 -16.35 -9.75 -5.31
CA TYR A 658 -17.68 -10.17 -4.90
C TYR A 658 -17.76 -10.26 -3.38
N VAL A 659 -18.70 -9.52 -2.77
CA VAL A 659 -18.86 -9.41 -1.32
C VAL A 659 -19.99 -10.31 -0.85
N TYR A 660 -19.73 -11.19 0.12
CA TYR A 660 -20.71 -12.10 0.71
C TYR A 660 -20.77 -11.94 2.24
N PRO A 661 -21.97 -11.90 2.85
CA PRO A 661 -22.08 -11.84 4.31
C PRO A 661 -21.72 -13.19 4.95
N LEU A 662 -21.06 -13.12 6.10
CA LEU A 662 -20.75 -14.23 6.99
C LEU A 662 -21.54 -14.10 8.30
N GLU A 663 -22.40 -15.09 8.55
CA GLU A 663 -23.10 -15.23 9.83
C GLU A 663 -22.21 -15.98 10.82
N SER A 664 -21.77 -15.32 11.89
CA SER A 664 -21.08 -16.02 13.00
C SER A 664 -22.06 -16.93 13.73
N ILE A 665 -21.71 -18.20 13.89
CA ILE A 665 -22.55 -19.23 14.48
C ILE A 665 -21.81 -19.99 15.59
N SER A 666 -22.56 -20.64 16.49
CA SER A 666 -21.97 -21.49 17.51
C SER A 666 -21.43 -22.80 16.91
N GLU A 667 -20.49 -23.46 17.60
CA GLU A 667 -20.02 -24.79 17.20
C GLU A 667 -21.17 -25.82 17.11
N ASP A 668 -22.13 -25.75 18.04
CA ASP A 668 -23.31 -26.63 18.03
C ASP A 668 -24.18 -26.39 16.78
N ASP A 669 -24.41 -25.13 16.40
CA ASP A 669 -25.17 -24.78 15.21
C ASP A 669 -24.41 -25.13 13.92
N PHE A 670 -23.09 -24.93 13.91
CA PHE A 670 -22.21 -25.34 12.82
C PHE A 670 -22.32 -26.85 12.56
N ASN A 671 -22.18 -27.66 13.61
CA ASN A 671 -22.29 -29.11 13.51
C ASN A 671 -23.69 -29.56 13.05
N GLN A 672 -24.76 -28.92 13.53
CA GLN A 672 -26.13 -29.20 13.05
C GLN A 672 -26.31 -28.86 11.56
N LYS A 673 -25.81 -27.70 11.12
CA LYS A 673 -25.86 -27.31 9.70
C LYS A 673 -25.03 -28.26 8.85
N LEU A 674 -23.89 -28.72 9.33
CA LEU A 674 -23.03 -29.69 8.64
C LEU A 674 -23.74 -31.04 8.45
N GLU A 675 -24.39 -31.57 9.50
CA GLU A 675 -25.20 -32.80 9.41
C GLU A 675 -26.39 -32.64 8.44
N GLU A 676 -27.05 -31.49 8.47
CA GLU A 676 -28.17 -31.19 7.57
C GLU A 676 -27.71 -31.09 6.10
N GLN A 677 -26.59 -30.40 5.83
CA GLN A 677 -25.99 -30.35 4.51
C GLN A 677 -25.64 -31.76 4.01
N ALA A 678 -25.03 -32.61 4.85
CA ALA A 678 -24.70 -34.00 4.49
C ALA A 678 -25.96 -34.81 4.14
N ARG A 679 -27.04 -34.66 4.93
CA ARG A 679 -28.32 -35.33 4.69
C ARG A 679 -28.95 -34.88 3.36
N VAL A 680 -29.01 -33.58 3.12
CA VAL A 680 -29.55 -33.00 1.89
C VAL A 680 -28.71 -33.43 0.68
N ALA A 681 -27.39 -33.46 0.80
CA ALA A 681 -26.49 -33.93 -0.24
C ALA A 681 -26.69 -35.42 -0.55
N GLU A 682 -26.86 -36.27 0.46
CA GLU A 682 -27.18 -37.69 0.29
C GLU A 682 -28.51 -37.89 -0.45
N GLU A 683 -29.55 -37.14 -0.07
CA GLU A 683 -30.85 -37.15 -0.75
C GLU A 683 -30.73 -36.71 -2.22
N ARG A 684 -29.97 -35.65 -2.51
CA ARG A 684 -29.69 -35.20 -3.88
C ARG A 684 -28.95 -36.27 -4.69
N ARG A 685 -27.88 -36.85 -4.13
CA ARG A 685 -27.09 -37.93 -4.76
C ARG A 685 -27.97 -39.16 -5.04
N ALA A 686 -28.89 -39.52 -4.14
CA ALA A 686 -29.81 -40.63 -4.33
C ALA A 686 -30.85 -40.38 -5.44
N VAL A 687 -31.43 -39.18 -5.49
CA VAL A 687 -32.37 -38.78 -6.56
C VAL A 687 -31.67 -38.78 -7.91
N GLU A 688 -30.46 -38.25 -7.98
CA GLU A 688 -29.67 -38.19 -9.21
C GLU A 688 -29.22 -39.59 -9.67
N ALA A 689 -28.80 -40.46 -8.75
CA ALA A 689 -28.49 -41.85 -9.05
C ALA A 689 -29.72 -42.60 -9.60
N GLU A 690 -30.90 -42.35 -9.04
CA GLU A 690 -32.15 -42.92 -9.55
C GLU A 690 -32.49 -42.35 -10.95
N ARG A 691 -32.29 -41.05 -11.20
CA ARG A 691 -32.45 -40.45 -12.53
C ARG A 691 -31.54 -41.12 -13.57
N ILE A 692 -30.24 -41.21 -13.27
CA ILE A 692 -29.24 -41.87 -14.12
C ILE A 692 -29.61 -43.33 -14.37
N ARG A 693 -30.06 -44.06 -13.34
CA ARG A 693 -30.52 -45.44 -13.46
C ARG A 693 -31.70 -45.55 -14.43
N ARG A 694 -32.69 -44.67 -14.32
CA ARG A 694 -33.87 -44.65 -15.21
C ARG A 694 -33.49 -44.36 -16.65
N GLU A 695 -32.66 -43.34 -16.89
CA GLU A 695 -32.16 -42.98 -18.21
C GLU A 695 -31.36 -44.12 -18.85
N ALA A 696 -30.56 -44.84 -18.07
CA ALA A 696 -29.82 -46.01 -18.55
C ALA A 696 -30.75 -47.17 -18.97
N LEU A 697 -31.83 -47.42 -18.20
CA LEU A 697 -32.84 -48.41 -18.54
C LEU A 697 -33.61 -48.03 -19.81
N GLU A 698 -34.00 -46.75 -19.93
CA GLU A 698 -34.66 -46.20 -21.12
C GLU A 698 -33.78 -46.34 -22.36
N SER A 699 -32.54 -45.88 -22.29
CA SER A 699 -31.57 -46.01 -23.38
C SER A 699 -31.37 -47.47 -23.80
N THR A 700 -31.33 -48.39 -22.83
CA THR A 700 -31.22 -49.83 -23.12
C THR A 700 -32.48 -50.37 -23.81
N ALA A 701 -33.67 -49.98 -23.33
CA ALA A 701 -34.94 -50.41 -23.89
C ALA A 701 -35.15 -49.90 -25.32
N GLU A 702 -34.82 -48.62 -25.58
CA GLU A 702 -34.76 -48.04 -26.92
C GLU A 702 -33.78 -48.78 -27.82
N GLY A 703 -32.62 -49.18 -27.28
CA GLY A 703 -31.67 -50.05 -27.98
C GLY A 703 -32.33 -51.35 -28.47
N TYR A 704 -33.06 -52.05 -27.59
CA TYR A 704 -33.78 -53.26 -27.99
C TYR A 704 -34.88 -52.99 -29.01
N TYR A 705 -35.62 -51.89 -28.87
CA TYR A 705 -36.65 -51.50 -29.83
C TYR A 705 -36.09 -51.25 -31.23
N ASN A 706 -34.99 -50.49 -31.32
CA ASN A 706 -34.41 -50.09 -32.59
C ASN A 706 -33.63 -51.21 -33.29
N TYR A 707 -33.00 -52.11 -32.54
CA TYR A 707 -32.08 -53.11 -33.08
C TYR A 707 -32.53 -54.56 -32.91
N GLY A 708 -33.64 -54.78 -32.21
CA GLY A 708 -34.15 -56.10 -31.84
C GLY A 708 -33.44 -56.72 -30.64
N ALA A 709 -34.08 -57.71 -30.02
CA ALA A 709 -33.54 -58.43 -28.86
C ALA A 709 -33.10 -59.85 -29.26
N PHE A 710 -31.91 -60.28 -28.84
CA PHE A 710 -31.49 -61.67 -29.02
C PHE A 710 -32.16 -62.58 -28.00
N ILE A 711 -32.79 -63.63 -28.50
CA ILE A 711 -33.55 -64.54 -27.68
C ILE A 711 -32.99 -65.96 -27.89
N PRO A 712 -32.45 -66.59 -26.83
CA PRO A 712 -32.03 -67.98 -26.88
C PRO A 712 -33.20 -68.92 -27.19
N ALA A 713 -32.88 -70.06 -27.79
CA ALA A 713 -33.84 -71.15 -27.97
C ALA A 713 -34.45 -71.59 -26.63
N ASN A 714 -35.75 -71.90 -26.63
CA ASN A 714 -36.54 -72.32 -25.46
C ASN A 714 -36.76 -71.22 -24.39
N THR A 715 -36.82 -69.95 -24.77
CA THR A 715 -37.17 -68.85 -23.86
C THR A 715 -38.70 -68.76 -23.67
N TYR A 716 -39.16 -68.58 -22.42
CA TYR A 716 -40.58 -68.37 -22.11
C TYR A 716 -41.04 -66.98 -22.50
N ILE A 717 -42.19 -66.87 -23.18
CA ILE A 717 -42.82 -65.61 -23.56
C ILE A 717 -44.11 -65.42 -22.74
N TYR A 718 -44.41 -64.20 -22.34
CA TYR A 718 -45.54 -63.83 -21.50
C TYR A 718 -46.62 -63.15 -22.34
N THR A 719 -47.89 -63.35 -22.01
CA THR A 719 -48.99 -62.70 -22.74
C THR A 719 -49.16 -61.22 -22.37
N THR A 720 -48.58 -60.80 -21.24
CA THR A 720 -48.55 -59.41 -20.76
C THR A 720 -47.14 -59.11 -20.20
N TYR A 721 -46.83 -57.83 -19.98
CA TYR A 721 -45.57 -57.38 -19.36
C TYR A 721 -45.55 -57.54 -17.83
N ASP A 722 -46.18 -58.61 -17.34
CA ASP A 722 -46.17 -59.02 -15.95
C ASP A 722 -46.03 -60.55 -15.90
N TYR A 723 -45.45 -61.08 -14.83
CA TYR A 723 -45.23 -62.53 -14.71
C TYR A 723 -46.52 -63.35 -14.51
N SER A 724 -47.73 -62.79 -14.72
CA SER A 724 -49.00 -63.43 -14.37
C SER A 724 -49.38 -64.60 -15.29
N THR A 725 -49.05 -64.51 -16.57
CA THR A 725 -49.51 -65.47 -17.58
C THR A 725 -48.41 -65.80 -18.58
N GLN A 726 -47.74 -66.93 -18.33
CA GLN A 726 -46.71 -67.47 -19.23
C GLN A 726 -47.31 -68.40 -20.27
N THR A 727 -46.89 -68.24 -21.52
CA THR A 727 -47.15 -69.21 -22.60
C THR A 727 -45.82 -69.79 -23.07
N THR A 728 -45.70 -71.12 -23.08
CA THR A 728 -44.46 -71.76 -23.58
C THR A 728 -44.46 -71.77 -25.10
N LEU A 729 -43.60 -70.96 -25.71
CA LEU A 729 -43.25 -71.09 -27.12
C LEU A 729 -41.96 -71.88 -27.28
N TYR A 730 -42.00 -72.92 -28.09
CA TYR A 730 -40.82 -73.66 -28.52
C TYR A 730 -40.12 -72.89 -29.65
N THR A 731 -39.15 -72.03 -29.31
CA THR A 731 -38.24 -71.46 -30.30
C THR A 731 -37.07 -72.41 -30.51
N ASN A 732 -36.96 -73.02 -31.69
CA ASN A 732 -35.96 -74.06 -31.96
C ASN A 732 -34.56 -73.54 -32.34
N LYS A 733 -34.35 -72.21 -32.35
CA LYS A 733 -33.07 -71.56 -32.71
C LYS A 733 -32.89 -70.20 -32.03
N ASP A 734 -31.67 -69.93 -31.61
CA ASP A 734 -31.17 -68.62 -31.19
C ASP A 734 -31.26 -67.62 -32.34
N LYS A 735 -31.92 -66.46 -32.14
CA LYS A 735 -32.03 -65.41 -33.16
C LYS A 735 -32.31 -64.05 -32.51
N THR A 736 -31.93 -62.96 -33.17
CA THR A 736 -32.44 -61.61 -32.89
C THR A 736 -33.85 -61.44 -33.46
N TRP A 737 -34.79 -61.01 -32.63
CA TRP A 737 -36.18 -60.77 -32.98
C TRP A 737 -36.46 -59.27 -33.03
N PRO A 738 -37.27 -58.81 -34.00
CA PRO A 738 -37.72 -57.43 -34.00
C PRO A 738 -38.62 -57.19 -32.78
N VAL A 739 -38.34 -56.10 -32.07
CA VAL A 739 -39.13 -55.65 -30.93
C VAL A 739 -40.16 -54.65 -31.44
N THR A 740 -41.44 -54.87 -31.14
CA THR A 740 -42.56 -54.05 -31.60
C THR A 740 -43.03 -53.05 -30.57
N ASN A 741 -42.70 -53.26 -29.30
CA ASN A 741 -42.95 -52.37 -28.18
C ASN A 741 -42.05 -52.73 -26.99
N TYR A 742 -41.95 -51.86 -25.98
CA TYR A 742 -41.28 -52.18 -24.73
C TYR A 742 -41.99 -51.53 -23.52
N HIS A 743 -41.73 -52.06 -22.34
CA HIS A 743 -42.19 -51.53 -21.06
C HIS A 743 -41.06 -51.69 -20.03
N ILE A 744 -40.84 -50.67 -19.19
CA ILE A 744 -39.80 -50.69 -18.17
C ILE A 744 -40.48 -50.73 -16.82
N ASP A 745 -40.18 -51.77 -16.04
CA ASP A 745 -40.49 -51.81 -14.62
C ASP A 745 -39.29 -51.22 -13.86
N TYR A 746 -39.41 -49.95 -13.48
CA TYR A 746 -38.35 -49.24 -12.76
C TYR A 746 -38.13 -49.79 -11.36
N ASP A 747 -39.14 -50.38 -10.70
CA ASP A 747 -38.98 -50.91 -9.34
C ASP A 747 -38.11 -52.17 -9.33
N THR A 748 -38.23 -53.00 -10.38
CA THR A 748 -37.46 -54.25 -10.50
C THR A 748 -36.27 -54.18 -11.46
N SER A 749 -36.05 -53.05 -12.12
CA SER A 749 -35.06 -52.87 -13.21
C SER A 749 -35.26 -53.83 -14.39
N VAL A 750 -36.49 -54.29 -14.63
CA VAL A 750 -36.79 -55.25 -15.72
C VAL A 750 -37.26 -54.49 -16.95
N ILE A 751 -36.60 -54.72 -18.09
CA ILE A 751 -37.06 -54.23 -19.39
C ILE A 751 -37.86 -55.33 -20.07
N TRP A 752 -39.16 -55.14 -20.24
CA TRP A 752 -40.02 -56.03 -21.00
C TRP A 752 -40.03 -55.61 -22.47
N VAL A 753 -39.68 -56.53 -23.36
CA VAL A 753 -39.76 -56.29 -24.81
C VAL A 753 -40.88 -57.12 -25.42
N GLU A 754 -41.73 -56.50 -26.22
CA GLU A 754 -42.74 -57.18 -27.01
C GLU A 754 -42.14 -57.61 -28.34
N ILE A 755 -42.25 -58.89 -28.66
CA ILE A 755 -41.80 -59.44 -29.93
C ILE A 755 -42.98 -59.98 -30.72
N SER A 756 -42.92 -59.81 -32.04
CA SER A 756 -43.86 -60.46 -32.96
C SER A 756 -43.33 -61.85 -33.33
N TYR A 757 -44.18 -62.87 -33.25
CA TYR A 757 -43.83 -64.23 -33.63
C TYR A 757 -44.96 -64.95 -34.34
N THR A 758 -44.61 -65.84 -35.26
CA THR A 758 -45.60 -66.64 -35.99
C THR A 758 -45.74 -68.02 -35.33
N TYR A 759 -46.91 -68.32 -34.76
CA TYR A 759 -47.23 -69.63 -34.18
C TYR A 759 -48.37 -70.29 -34.96
N GLN A 760 -48.12 -71.50 -35.48
CA GLN A 760 -49.07 -72.26 -36.30
C GLN A 760 -49.65 -71.49 -37.50
N GLY A 761 -48.89 -70.54 -38.06
CA GLY A 761 -49.29 -69.75 -39.23
C GLY A 761 -50.08 -68.48 -38.92
N ASN A 762 -50.28 -68.14 -37.64
CA ASN A 762 -50.81 -66.85 -37.21
C ASN A 762 -49.69 -66.02 -36.57
N ASP A 763 -49.63 -64.73 -36.90
CA ASP A 763 -48.78 -63.77 -36.21
C ASP A 763 -49.43 -63.42 -34.87
N ASP A 764 -48.65 -63.54 -33.81
CA ASP A 764 -49.03 -63.28 -32.44
C ASP A 764 -47.92 -62.45 -31.76
N TYR A 765 -48.24 -61.85 -30.62
CA TYR A 765 -47.34 -60.98 -29.88
C TYR A 765 -47.10 -61.54 -28.48
N GLY A 766 -45.93 -61.28 -27.93
CA GLY A 766 -45.66 -61.65 -26.56
C GLY A 766 -44.48 -60.92 -25.98
N TRP A 767 -44.51 -60.82 -24.66
CA TRP A 767 -43.61 -60.03 -23.85
C TRP A 767 -42.50 -60.89 -23.26
N LEU A 768 -41.29 -60.34 -23.23
CA LEU A 768 -40.11 -61.01 -22.72
C LEU A 768 -39.40 -60.11 -21.70
N PRO A 769 -39.19 -60.60 -20.47
CA PRO A 769 -38.40 -59.86 -19.50
C PRO A 769 -36.92 -59.99 -19.85
N ILE A 770 -36.26 -58.84 -19.98
CA ILE A 770 -34.81 -58.71 -20.08
C ILE A 770 -34.35 -58.09 -18.76
N GLN A 771 -33.85 -58.94 -17.88
CA GLN A 771 -33.16 -58.54 -16.66
C GLN A 771 -31.72 -58.14 -17.00
N GLN A 772 -31.28 -56.97 -16.50
CA GLN A 772 -29.87 -56.60 -16.51
C GLN A 772 -29.08 -57.30 -15.41
#